data_AF-A0A919A7Y4-F1
#
_entry.id   AF-A0A919A7Y4-F1
#
_cell.length_a   1.000
_cell.length_b   1.000
_cell.length_c   1.000
_cell.angle_alpha   90.00
_cell.angle_beta   90.00
_cell.angle_gamma   90.00
#
_symmetry.space_group_name_H-M   'P 1'
#
loop_
_entity.id
_entity.type
_entity.pdbx_description
1 polymer ?
#
loop_
_entity_poly.entity_id
_entity_poly.type
_entity_poly.pdbx_seq_one_letter_code
_entity_poly.pdbx_strand_id
1 'polypeptide(L)'
;MGREGRQGVANVEQRGPGNALGAGPSGSPTARIAAIRVALWLIAAVLAVRQAAVVLRTPKGERLTDLETWVGPNGVLHVKGSLYDADKFTGTPFAGLVLKPLTSAAEQALGWAWTFGTLGLVAALGLVAARALPQPVSRRTSLLAAPVAICLLMLSLPVRNTLHLGQTSIIPVLLVLLGCFAVRSERTCGVLVGVAAALQPTVLLFAPLLWFTGRRKATASLGATFAALTAVAWAALPHDSWTYWVHHLAGAGLGANPDANANQSLHGALLRLGLQGPVEIALFLALGVAVAVLGLRRAVTYARDGQLLLAVALTGCVAIAVSPTSWQHQLLWLLLAVVGRVGRRASDRYVWPIAIVLVMTLPSKMMLPNMSLLEPLRDNVVLLAALASALFVPFLSRTAPEYRTPVPTSYAAPVPARWSWVPLFPFWRRVLTRPNLLLELLLIRVGYSAYQQTRLAATGGTISGGRERAEHHGEQIHSVEQFLHIDVEHWFNHLTSRTPWMESFFNFYYTSFHFVVPLSVLAVLYLRRPAQYRWARSALGFATILALVGFWGYPLAPPRLMPDLGFIDTVHGPQDFSQPDYGTLTKLTNQYAAMPSLHFGWSLWCGLVIAILAPKWWMKVLGLLHPFFTVCAIVGTGNHWVLDAVGGAAVVGAGFGLTYVLQGPRVKQVVAVATAGGAPPEAEVPRTAEAATGTEKAGIVEAGAEKAGTDKAGAEKARTDKAGTAETGTAETGTAKAGTAEPPRAADDGPNSPDGAAGKPDRAATEPDGPGPLSSGQDATGDRTPS
;
A
#
# COMPACT_ATOMS: atom_id res chain seq x y z
N MET A 1 12.02 30.78 61.96
CA MET A 1 11.40 32.07 61.57
C MET A 1 11.93 32.50 60.21
N GLY A 2 11.17 33.27 59.42
CA GLY A 2 11.62 33.83 58.13
C GLY A 2 11.15 33.07 56.89
N ARG A 3 10.82 33.79 55.81
CA ARG A 3 10.10 33.33 54.59
C ARG A 3 10.58 34.12 53.36
N GLU A 4 10.20 33.66 52.16
CA GLU A 4 10.25 34.37 50.84
C GLU A 4 11.64 34.63 50.21
N GLY A 5 11.81 34.72 48.88
CA GLY A 5 10.89 34.47 47.75
C GLY A 5 11.23 35.27 46.46
N ARG A 6 11.15 34.64 45.27
CA ARG A 6 11.12 35.15 43.85
C ARG A 6 11.91 34.19 42.93
N GLN A 7 11.35 33.50 41.92
CA GLN A 7 10.82 33.97 40.62
C GLN A 7 11.81 34.88 39.85
N GLY A 8 12.15 34.70 38.57
CA GLY A 8 11.59 33.82 37.52
C GLY A 8 11.20 34.67 36.30
N VAL A 9 12.01 34.69 35.24
CA VAL A 9 11.77 35.55 34.05
C VAL A 9 11.74 34.71 32.78
N ALA A 10 10.65 34.86 32.01
CA ALA A 10 10.47 34.29 30.69
C ALA A 10 10.51 35.40 29.64
N ASN A 11 11.22 35.19 28.53
CA ASN A 11 11.23 36.15 27.41
C ASN A 11 9.99 35.96 26.52
N VAL A 12 9.34 37.07 26.20
CA VAL A 12 8.13 37.17 25.39
C VAL A 12 8.49 37.72 24.02
N GLU A 13 8.21 36.97 22.95
CA GLU A 13 8.24 37.52 21.58
C GLU A 13 6.98 38.35 21.33
N GLN A 14 7.14 39.65 21.10
CA GLN A 14 6.05 40.52 20.65
C GLN A 14 5.70 40.27 19.18
N ARG A 15 4.41 40.29 18.87
CA ARG A 15 3.86 40.19 17.52
C ARG A 15 3.07 41.47 17.23
N GLY A 16 3.38 42.16 16.13
CA GLY A 16 2.69 43.39 15.74
C GLY A 16 1.20 43.18 15.45
N PRO A 17 0.33 44.16 15.74
CA PRO A 17 -1.12 44.07 15.52
C PRO A 17 -1.50 44.45 14.08
N GLY A 18 -2.56 43.83 13.54
CA GLY A 18 -3.13 44.19 12.25
C GLY A 18 -4.24 43.25 11.79
N ASN A 19 -5.45 43.79 11.67
CA ASN A 19 -6.66 43.17 11.11
C ASN A 19 -7.27 41.99 11.90
N ALA A 20 -8.04 42.34 12.92
CA ALA A 20 -9.14 41.51 13.40
C ALA A 20 -10.30 41.53 12.40
N LEU A 21 -10.83 40.36 12.03
CA LEU A 21 -12.21 40.11 11.56
C LEU A 21 -12.40 38.58 11.43
N GLY A 22 -13.41 38.01 12.09
CA GLY A 22 -13.78 36.59 11.94
C GLY A 22 -13.22 35.60 12.98
N ALA A 23 -13.33 35.90 14.27
CA ALA A 23 -13.05 34.93 15.34
C ALA A 23 -14.21 33.94 15.53
N GLY A 24 -14.20 32.83 14.78
CA GLY A 24 -14.92 31.61 15.22
C GLY A 24 -14.29 31.01 16.49
N PRO A 25 -14.93 30.04 17.17
CA PRO A 25 -14.48 29.51 18.46
C PRO A 25 -13.23 28.62 18.33
N SER A 26 -12.08 29.23 18.01
CA SER A 26 -10.78 28.57 17.98
C SER A 26 -10.21 28.47 19.39
N GLY A 27 -10.55 27.39 20.10
CA GLY A 27 -9.93 27.06 21.38
C GLY A 27 -8.40 27.08 21.30
N SER A 28 -7.75 27.44 22.42
CA SER A 28 -6.30 27.66 22.48
C SER A 28 -5.50 26.48 21.89
N PRO A 29 -4.28 26.70 21.36
CA PRO A 29 -3.46 25.63 20.81
C PRO A 29 -3.27 24.45 21.76
N THR A 30 -3.27 24.73 23.08
CA THR A 30 -3.22 23.75 24.16
C THR A 30 -4.51 22.92 24.26
N ALA A 31 -5.69 23.56 24.21
CA ALA A 31 -6.98 22.87 24.19
C ALA A 31 -7.13 21.96 22.96
N ARG A 32 -6.64 22.41 21.79
CA ARG A 32 -6.65 21.60 20.56
C ARG A 32 -5.78 20.34 20.69
N ILE A 33 -4.60 20.44 21.31
CA ILE A 33 -3.73 19.28 21.58
C ILE A 33 -4.37 18.34 22.61
N ALA A 34 -5.05 18.87 23.62
CA ALA A 34 -5.78 18.06 24.60
C ALA A 34 -6.93 17.28 23.95
N ALA A 35 -7.74 17.93 23.11
CA ALA A 35 -8.81 17.28 22.35
C ALA A 35 -8.28 16.17 21.42
N ILE A 36 -7.20 16.42 20.67
CA ILE A 36 -6.55 15.41 19.83
C ILE A 36 -6.03 14.23 20.67
N ARG A 37 -5.43 14.50 21.83
CA ARG A 37 -4.95 13.45 22.76
C ARG A 37 -6.12 12.59 23.26
N VAL A 38 -7.22 13.20 23.68
CA VAL A 38 -8.42 12.48 24.13
C VAL A 38 -9.00 11.64 22.98
N ALA A 39 -9.15 12.22 21.79
CA ALA A 39 -9.63 11.51 20.60
C ALA A 39 -8.76 10.29 20.25
N LEU A 40 -7.43 10.39 20.33
CA LEU A 40 -6.53 9.27 20.08
C LEU A 40 -6.60 8.17 21.16
N TRP A 41 -6.82 8.53 22.43
CA TRP A 41 -7.09 7.53 23.48
C TRP A 41 -8.45 6.87 23.33
N LEU A 42 -9.49 7.61 22.89
CA LEU A 42 -10.79 7.03 22.53
C LEU A 42 -10.67 6.09 21.34
N ILE A 43 -9.90 6.44 20.29
CA ILE A 43 -9.62 5.54 19.17
C ILE A 43 -8.88 4.29 19.65
N ALA A 44 -7.86 4.42 20.52
CA ALA A 44 -7.15 3.27 21.09
C ALA A 44 -8.09 2.35 21.90
N ALA A 45 -9.01 2.92 22.68
CA ALA A 45 -10.03 2.17 23.43
C ALA A 45 -11.03 1.48 22.50
N VAL A 46 -11.56 2.17 21.49
CA VAL A 46 -12.47 1.59 20.48
C VAL A 46 -11.79 0.47 19.70
N LEU A 47 -10.51 0.62 19.34
CA LEU A 47 -9.74 -0.44 18.71
C LEU A 47 -9.55 -1.65 19.64
N ALA A 48 -9.21 -1.44 20.90
CA ALA A 48 -9.07 -2.54 21.88
C ALA A 48 -10.40 -3.28 22.10
N VAL A 49 -11.50 -2.56 22.28
CA VAL A 49 -12.86 -3.12 22.38
C VAL A 49 -13.23 -3.87 21.10
N ARG A 50 -12.94 -3.32 19.92
CA ARG A 50 -13.17 -4.00 18.63
C ARG A 50 -12.37 -5.30 18.52
N GLN A 51 -11.08 -5.30 18.87
CA GLN A 51 -10.27 -6.52 18.79
C GLN A 51 -10.74 -7.57 19.78
N ALA A 52 -11.07 -7.18 21.02
CA ALA A 52 -11.68 -8.09 21.99
C ALA A 52 -13.01 -8.66 21.49
N ALA A 53 -13.90 -7.80 20.96
CA ALA A 53 -15.20 -8.22 20.44
C ALA A 53 -15.07 -9.15 19.22
N VAL A 54 -14.07 -8.96 18.35
CA VAL A 54 -13.80 -9.90 17.25
C VAL A 54 -13.40 -11.26 17.80
N VAL A 55 -12.32 -11.34 18.60
CA VAL A 55 -11.81 -12.62 19.14
C VAL A 55 -12.88 -13.35 19.97
N LEU A 56 -13.65 -12.61 20.77
CA LEU A 56 -14.63 -13.22 21.68
C LEU A 56 -15.94 -13.64 20.99
N ARG A 57 -16.28 -13.05 19.83
CA ARG A 57 -17.45 -13.43 19.00
C ARG A 57 -17.13 -14.52 17.99
N THR A 58 -15.87 -14.65 17.56
CA THR A 58 -15.43 -15.79 16.74
C THR A 58 -15.74 -17.11 17.47
N PRO A 59 -16.26 -18.14 16.78
CA PRO A 59 -16.53 -19.46 17.36
C PRO A 59 -15.33 -20.04 18.11
N LYS A 60 -15.57 -20.87 19.14
CA LYS A 60 -14.50 -21.38 20.00
C LYS A 60 -13.36 -22.05 19.21
N GLY A 61 -13.70 -22.91 18.24
CA GLY A 61 -12.76 -23.62 17.37
C GLY A 61 -12.07 -22.79 16.28
N GLU A 62 -12.42 -21.51 16.14
CA GLU A 62 -11.84 -20.59 15.14
C GLU A 62 -11.03 -19.46 15.77
N ARG A 63 -11.09 -19.29 17.09
CA ARG A 63 -10.37 -18.25 17.84
C ARG A 63 -9.23 -18.84 18.63
N LEU A 64 -8.16 -18.08 18.79
CA LEU A 64 -6.98 -18.48 19.57
C LEU A 64 -6.47 -19.86 19.11
N THR A 65 -6.44 -20.10 17.79
CA THR A 65 -6.28 -21.44 17.19
C THR A 65 -5.01 -22.16 17.58
N ASP A 66 -3.91 -21.43 17.76
CA ASP A 66 -2.63 -22.02 18.18
C ASP A 66 -2.68 -22.31 19.69
N LEU A 67 -3.25 -21.40 20.48
CA LEU A 67 -3.46 -21.59 21.92
C LEU A 67 -4.44 -22.74 22.20
N GLU A 68 -5.51 -22.93 21.44
CA GLU A 68 -6.40 -24.09 21.56
C GLU A 68 -5.68 -25.37 21.13
N THR A 69 -4.82 -25.29 20.10
CA THR A 69 -3.91 -26.38 19.71
C THR A 69 -2.89 -26.72 20.81
N TRP A 70 -2.56 -25.79 21.71
CA TRP A 70 -1.65 -26.04 22.84
C TRP A 70 -2.40 -26.46 24.12
N VAL A 71 -3.54 -25.83 24.44
CA VAL A 71 -4.24 -25.83 25.74
C VAL A 71 -5.60 -26.55 25.71
N GLY A 72 -6.10 -26.94 24.53
CA GLY A 72 -7.35 -27.69 24.42
C GLY A 72 -7.24 -29.09 25.06
N PRO A 73 -8.36 -29.80 25.26
CA PRO A 73 -8.36 -31.17 25.79
C PRO A 73 -7.48 -32.16 24.99
N ASN A 74 -7.31 -31.90 23.69
CA ASN A 74 -6.46 -32.65 22.76
C ASN A 74 -5.19 -31.85 22.38
N GLY A 75 -4.83 -30.84 23.17
CA GLY A 75 -3.75 -29.89 22.88
C GLY A 75 -2.36 -30.45 23.18
N VAL A 76 -1.35 -29.96 22.47
CA VAL A 76 0.03 -30.46 22.54
C VAL A 76 0.65 -30.36 23.94
N LEU A 77 0.21 -29.42 24.79
CA LEU A 77 0.68 -29.32 26.18
C LEU A 77 -0.12 -30.21 27.17
N HIS A 78 -1.23 -30.81 26.73
CA HIS A 78 -2.06 -31.76 27.49
C HIS A 78 -1.75 -33.22 27.17
N VAL A 79 -1.30 -33.52 25.94
CA VAL A 79 -0.86 -34.87 25.54
C VAL A 79 0.37 -35.30 26.35
N LYS A 80 0.38 -36.57 26.79
CA LYS A 80 1.57 -37.20 27.36
C LYS A 80 2.51 -37.63 26.23
N GLY A 81 3.51 -36.82 25.91
CA GLY A 81 4.45 -37.06 24.81
C GLY A 81 5.48 -35.94 24.69
N SER A 82 6.14 -35.87 23.53
CA SER A 82 7.00 -34.75 23.14
C SER A 82 6.16 -33.50 22.84
N LEU A 83 6.74 -32.32 23.08
CA LEU A 83 6.20 -31.06 22.55
C LEU A 83 6.06 -31.03 21.02
N TYR A 84 6.77 -31.90 20.29
CA TYR A 84 6.87 -31.84 18.83
C TYR A 84 6.22 -33.02 18.08
N ASP A 85 5.66 -34.02 18.77
CA ASP A 85 5.06 -35.23 18.15
C ASP A 85 3.91 -34.93 17.16
N ALA A 86 3.36 -33.72 17.19
CA ALA A 86 2.27 -33.28 16.31
C ALA A 86 2.69 -32.19 15.30
N ASP A 87 3.97 -31.78 15.26
CA ASP A 87 4.54 -30.64 14.49
C ASP A 87 3.86 -29.27 14.63
N LYS A 88 2.79 -29.17 15.42
CA LYS A 88 1.99 -27.95 15.61
C LYS A 88 2.62 -26.93 16.57
N PHE A 89 3.53 -27.35 17.46
CA PHE A 89 4.21 -26.44 18.38
C PHE A 89 5.50 -25.91 17.73
N THR A 90 5.59 -24.58 17.59
CA THR A 90 6.71 -23.88 16.92
C THR A 90 7.59 -23.07 17.88
N GLY A 91 7.27 -23.09 19.18
CA GLY A 91 8.06 -22.41 20.21
C GLY A 91 9.34 -23.16 20.58
N THR A 92 10.16 -22.54 21.44
CA THR A 92 11.30 -23.24 22.05
C THR A 92 10.83 -24.21 23.15
N PRO A 93 11.64 -25.21 23.55
CA PRO A 93 11.33 -26.05 24.71
C PRO A 93 11.15 -25.23 26.00
N PHE A 94 11.91 -24.12 26.13
CA PHE A 94 11.73 -23.18 27.24
C PHE A 94 10.36 -22.46 27.18
N ALA A 95 9.90 -22.05 26.00
CA ALA A 95 8.55 -21.48 25.84
C ALA A 95 7.47 -22.51 26.20
N GLY A 96 7.64 -23.78 25.83
CA GLY A 96 6.76 -24.87 26.24
C GLY A 96 6.70 -25.03 27.77
N LEU A 97 7.84 -25.00 28.45
CA LEU A 97 7.90 -25.06 29.92
C LEU A 97 7.26 -23.85 30.62
N VAL A 98 7.40 -22.64 30.07
CA VAL A 98 6.75 -21.44 30.62
C VAL A 98 5.23 -21.48 30.38
N LEU A 99 4.78 -22.04 29.25
CA LEU A 99 3.37 -22.14 28.92
C LEU A 99 2.65 -23.27 29.67
N LYS A 100 3.32 -24.39 29.99
CA LYS A 100 2.69 -25.57 30.62
C LYS A 100 1.96 -25.30 31.95
N PRO A 101 2.45 -24.45 32.88
CA PRO A 101 1.68 -24.04 34.06
C PRO A 101 0.53 -23.07 33.74
N LEU A 102 0.68 -22.25 32.68
CA LEU A 102 -0.34 -21.30 32.24
C LEU A 102 -1.53 -22.00 31.58
N THR A 103 -1.36 -23.21 31.01
CA THR A 103 -2.46 -23.94 30.35
C THR A 103 -3.56 -24.31 31.34
N SER A 104 -3.21 -25.00 32.44
CA SER A 104 -4.16 -25.43 33.47
C SER A 104 -4.86 -24.27 34.18
N ALA A 105 -4.18 -23.12 34.35
CA ALA A 105 -4.82 -21.91 34.86
C ALA A 105 -5.75 -21.23 33.83
N ALA A 106 -5.48 -21.41 32.53
CA ALA A 106 -6.24 -20.79 31.46
C ALA A 106 -7.52 -21.57 31.09
N GLU A 107 -7.60 -22.89 31.32
CA GLU A 107 -8.79 -23.72 31.01
C GLU A 107 -10.13 -23.11 31.49
N GLN A 108 -10.13 -22.42 32.64
CA GLN A 108 -11.34 -21.84 33.25
C GLN A 108 -11.70 -20.43 32.73
N ALA A 109 -10.79 -19.74 32.04
CA ALA A 109 -10.97 -18.34 31.59
C ALA A 109 -10.44 -18.05 30.16
N LEU A 110 -10.14 -19.10 29.40
CA LEU A 110 -9.21 -19.19 28.26
C LEU A 110 -9.22 -17.96 27.33
N GLY A 111 -10.40 -17.62 26.81
CA GLY A 111 -10.55 -16.54 25.84
C GLY A 111 -10.37 -15.13 26.43
N TRP A 112 -10.92 -14.88 27.61
CA TRP A 112 -10.97 -13.54 28.19
C TRP A 112 -9.64 -13.11 28.80
N ALA A 113 -9.05 -13.97 29.63
CA ALA A 113 -7.78 -13.68 30.30
C ALA A 113 -6.64 -13.49 29.28
N TRP A 114 -6.55 -14.37 28.28
CA TRP A 114 -5.54 -14.26 27.23
C TRP A 114 -5.73 -13.00 26.36
N THR A 115 -6.97 -12.70 25.96
CA THR A 115 -7.27 -11.52 25.15
C THR A 115 -6.92 -10.24 25.90
N PHE A 116 -7.40 -10.05 27.13
CA PHE A 116 -7.09 -8.84 27.90
C PHE A 116 -5.62 -8.75 28.31
N GLY A 117 -4.97 -9.87 28.66
CA GLY A 117 -3.54 -9.91 28.92
C GLY A 117 -2.72 -9.48 27.70
N THR A 118 -3.07 -9.99 26.51
CA THR A 118 -2.44 -9.60 25.25
C THR A 118 -2.66 -8.12 24.92
N LEU A 119 -3.88 -7.60 25.08
CA LEU A 119 -4.17 -6.17 24.91
C LEU A 119 -3.37 -5.30 25.90
N GLY A 120 -3.18 -5.76 27.14
CA GLY A 120 -2.33 -5.13 28.15
C GLY A 120 -0.85 -5.12 27.75
N LEU A 121 -0.32 -6.22 27.21
CA LEU A 121 1.04 -6.30 26.67
C LEU A 121 1.24 -5.34 25.49
N VAL A 122 0.27 -5.21 24.59
CA VAL A 122 0.33 -4.22 23.50
C VAL A 122 0.31 -2.79 24.03
N ALA A 123 -0.52 -2.49 25.03
CA ALA A 123 -0.55 -1.18 25.67
C ALA A 123 0.80 -0.84 26.34
N ALA A 124 1.38 -1.81 27.06
CA ALA A 124 2.71 -1.69 27.65
C ALA A 124 3.80 -1.44 26.59
N LEU A 125 3.80 -2.23 25.50
CA LEU A 125 4.75 -2.06 24.39
C LEU A 125 4.64 -0.67 23.74
N GLY A 126 3.42 -0.20 23.46
CA GLY A 126 3.20 1.15 22.93
C GLY A 126 3.66 2.26 23.88
N LEU A 127 3.42 2.09 25.18
CA LEU A 127 3.87 3.01 26.23
C LEU A 127 5.39 3.05 26.40
N VAL A 128 6.09 1.93 26.22
CA VAL A 128 7.56 1.88 26.29
C VAL A 128 8.18 2.43 25.00
N ALA A 129 7.68 2.01 23.82
CA ALA A 129 8.13 2.52 22.53
C ALA A 129 7.99 4.05 22.40
N ALA A 130 6.88 4.61 22.91
CA ALA A 130 6.67 6.06 22.94
C ALA A 130 7.66 6.81 23.85
N ARG A 131 8.09 6.20 24.97
CA ARG A 131 9.13 6.76 25.85
C ARG A 131 10.54 6.61 25.28
N ALA A 132 10.76 5.57 24.47
CA ALA A 132 12.04 5.26 23.82
C ALA A 132 12.37 6.15 22.60
N LEU A 133 11.50 7.10 22.22
CA LEU A 133 11.74 8.01 21.10
C LEU A 133 13.01 8.86 21.27
N PRO A 134 13.80 9.11 20.19
CA PRO A 134 15.04 9.88 20.27
C PRO A 134 14.83 11.32 20.80
N GLN A 135 15.41 11.62 21.95
CA GLN A 135 15.33 12.93 22.59
C GLN A 135 16.25 13.98 21.93
N PRO A 136 15.84 15.27 21.85
CA PRO A 136 14.62 15.84 22.41
C PRO A 136 13.38 15.63 21.52
N VAL A 137 12.26 15.22 22.12
CA VAL A 137 10.94 15.20 21.47
C VAL A 137 10.15 16.48 21.78
N SER A 138 9.31 16.95 20.85
CA SER A 138 8.44 18.10 21.13
C SER A 138 7.33 17.74 22.12
N ARG A 139 6.82 18.71 22.90
CA ARG A 139 5.69 18.50 23.83
C ARG A 139 4.48 17.84 23.14
N ARG A 140 4.20 18.20 21.87
CA ARG A 140 3.17 17.54 21.05
C ARG A 140 3.48 16.06 20.84
N THR A 141 4.71 15.75 20.38
CA THR A 141 5.14 14.36 20.16
C THR A 141 5.05 13.54 21.45
N SER A 142 5.55 14.07 22.58
CA SER A 142 5.51 13.37 23.87
C SER A 142 4.10 13.04 24.37
N LEU A 143 3.10 13.89 24.08
CA LEU A 143 1.72 13.70 24.52
C LEU A 143 0.92 12.75 23.61
N LEU A 144 1.30 12.65 22.33
CA LEU A 144 0.57 11.90 21.31
C LEU A 144 1.23 10.57 20.94
N ALA A 145 2.54 10.39 21.19
CA ALA A 145 3.28 9.19 20.80
C ALA A 145 2.71 7.89 21.40
N ALA A 146 2.31 7.90 22.67
CA ALA A 146 1.74 6.73 23.34
C ALA A 146 0.44 6.23 22.68
N PRO A 147 -0.65 7.02 22.59
CA PRO A 147 -1.87 6.53 21.95
C PRO A 147 -1.67 6.26 20.45
N VAL A 148 -0.83 7.02 19.73
CA VAL A 148 -0.51 6.69 18.33
C VAL A 148 0.18 5.32 18.22
N ALA A 149 1.19 5.03 19.04
CA ALA A 149 1.88 3.74 19.02
C ALA A 149 0.92 2.58 19.33
N ILE A 150 0.02 2.76 20.32
CA ILE A 150 -1.00 1.76 20.66
C ILE A 150 -1.98 1.55 19.50
N CYS A 151 -2.47 2.63 18.86
CA CYS A 151 -3.34 2.51 17.68
C CYS A 151 -2.65 1.77 16.52
N LEU A 152 -1.38 2.12 16.22
CA LEU A 152 -0.62 1.46 15.14
C LEU A 152 -0.38 -0.02 15.44
N LEU A 153 -0.02 -0.36 16.68
CA LEU A 153 0.09 -1.76 17.12
C LEU A 153 -1.25 -2.49 16.98
N MET A 154 -2.35 -1.94 17.48
CA MET A 154 -3.69 -2.55 17.42
C MET A 154 -4.22 -2.77 15.99
N LEU A 155 -3.80 -1.94 15.03
CA LEU A 155 -4.14 -2.12 13.62
C LEU A 155 -3.23 -3.12 12.90
N SER A 156 -2.04 -3.38 13.45
CA SER A 156 -1.01 -4.16 12.77
C SER A 156 -1.35 -5.64 12.64
N LEU A 157 -0.96 -6.23 11.51
CA LEU A 157 -1.10 -7.65 11.18
C LEU A 157 -0.43 -8.55 12.23
N PRO A 158 0.77 -8.25 12.77
CA PRO A 158 1.37 -9.07 13.82
C PRO A 158 0.49 -9.14 15.07
N VAL A 159 0.00 -8.02 15.61
CA VAL A 159 -0.88 -8.02 16.79
C VAL A 159 -2.22 -8.70 16.50
N ARG A 160 -2.82 -8.46 15.33
CA ARG A 160 -4.06 -9.11 14.91
C ARG A 160 -3.89 -10.63 14.86
N ASN A 161 -2.79 -11.11 14.30
CA ASN A 161 -2.47 -12.53 14.27
C ASN A 161 -2.15 -13.05 15.68
N THR A 162 -1.42 -12.31 16.51
CA THR A 162 -1.16 -12.71 17.90
C THR A 162 -2.46 -12.89 18.70
N LEU A 163 -3.43 -12.00 18.51
CA LEU A 163 -4.76 -12.08 19.14
C LEU A 163 -5.66 -13.17 18.53
N HIS A 164 -5.54 -13.47 17.24
CA HIS A 164 -6.33 -14.52 16.59
C HIS A 164 -5.76 -15.92 16.84
N LEU A 165 -4.44 -16.06 16.90
CA LEU A 165 -3.74 -17.33 17.09
C LEU A 165 -3.55 -17.65 18.58
N GLY A 166 -3.44 -16.64 19.44
CA GLY A 166 -3.10 -16.83 20.86
C GLY A 166 -1.60 -16.96 21.11
N GLN A 167 -0.78 -16.25 20.34
CA GLN A 167 0.68 -16.33 20.37
C GLN A 167 1.32 -15.45 21.47
N THR A 168 2.57 -15.71 21.84
CA THR A 168 3.32 -14.96 22.88
C THR A 168 4.30 -13.91 22.33
N SER A 169 4.35 -13.72 21.02
CA SER A 169 5.38 -12.96 20.28
C SER A 169 5.54 -11.47 20.64
N ILE A 170 4.61 -10.88 21.38
CA ILE A 170 4.76 -9.51 21.93
C ILE A 170 5.78 -9.50 23.09
N ILE A 171 5.91 -10.60 23.84
CA ILE A 171 6.72 -10.68 25.06
C ILE A 171 8.22 -10.49 24.76
N PRO A 172 8.86 -11.19 23.80
CA PRO A 172 10.28 -10.97 23.48
C PRO A 172 10.58 -9.51 23.10
N VAL A 173 9.70 -8.90 22.29
CA VAL A 173 9.82 -7.49 21.87
C VAL A 173 9.75 -6.55 23.07
N LEU A 174 8.74 -6.73 23.93
CA LEU A 174 8.55 -5.93 25.14
C LEU A 174 9.73 -6.04 26.11
N LEU A 175 10.23 -7.27 26.35
CA LEU A 175 11.38 -7.52 27.22
C LEU A 175 12.65 -6.81 26.71
N VAL A 176 12.92 -6.84 25.40
CA VAL A 176 14.05 -6.12 24.80
C VAL A 176 13.92 -4.61 24.96
N LEU A 177 12.73 -4.04 24.73
CA LEU A 177 12.52 -2.60 24.95
C LEU A 177 12.63 -2.20 26.43
N LEU A 178 12.08 -3.00 27.36
CA LEU A 178 12.22 -2.75 28.80
C LEU A 178 13.70 -2.80 29.23
N GLY A 179 14.43 -3.82 28.78
CA GLY A 179 15.87 -3.93 29.02
C GLY A 179 16.66 -2.75 28.42
N CYS A 180 16.33 -2.29 27.22
CA CYS A 180 17.08 -1.22 26.56
C CYS A 180 16.80 0.18 27.13
N PHE A 181 15.55 0.45 27.55
CA PHE A 181 15.05 1.81 27.84
C PHE A 181 14.49 2.05 29.25
N ALA A 182 13.99 1.03 29.95
CA ALA A 182 13.40 1.20 31.28
C ALA A 182 14.39 0.85 32.42
N VAL A 183 15.28 -0.11 32.17
CA VAL A 183 16.21 -0.64 33.17
C VAL A 183 17.55 0.10 33.15
N ARG A 184 18.03 0.54 34.32
CA ARG A 184 19.34 1.20 34.48
C ARG A 184 20.52 0.24 34.62
N SER A 185 20.29 -0.95 35.19
CA SER A 185 21.34 -1.97 35.41
C SER A 185 21.64 -2.72 34.11
N GLU A 186 22.90 -2.71 33.66
CA GLU A 186 23.32 -3.51 32.51
C GLU A 186 23.05 -5.00 32.69
N ARG A 187 23.28 -5.56 33.90
CA ARG A 187 23.01 -6.98 34.15
C ARG A 187 21.53 -7.29 33.98
N THR A 188 20.66 -6.50 34.59
CA THR A 188 19.20 -6.68 34.51
C THR A 188 18.67 -6.44 33.09
N CYS A 189 19.27 -5.52 32.33
CA CYS A 189 19.04 -5.36 30.88
C CYS A 189 19.38 -6.67 30.14
N GLY A 190 20.55 -7.24 30.40
CA GLY A 190 20.97 -8.52 29.84
C GLY A 190 20.05 -9.68 30.21
N VAL A 191 19.62 -9.80 31.47
CA VAL A 191 18.65 -10.82 31.91
C VAL A 191 17.35 -10.74 31.09
N LEU A 192 16.75 -9.55 30.94
CA LEU A 192 15.50 -9.41 30.16
C LEU A 192 15.68 -9.80 28.68
N VAL A 193 16.79 -9.41 28.06
CA VAL A 193 17.10 -9.79 26.67
C VAL A 193 17.44 -11.29 26.57
N GLY A 194 18.05 -11.89 27.59
CA GLY A 194 18.35 -13.33 27.66
C GLY A 194 17.09 -14.18 27.84
N VAL A 195 16.11 -13.73 28.63
CA VAL A 195 14.78 -14.34 28.70
C VAL A 195 14.06 -14.23 27.35
N ALA A 196 14.14 -13.06 26.70
CA ALA A 196 13.59 -12.87 25.36
C ALA A 196 14.24 -13.80 24.32
N ALA A 197 15.55 -14.03 24.42
CA ALA A 197 16.28 -15.00 23.58
C ALA A 197 15.92 -16.46 23.88
N ALA A 198 15.64 -16.82 25.13
CA ALA A 198 15.16 -18.17 25.48
C ALA A 198 13.75 -18.46 24.93
N LEU A 199 12.91 -17.42 24.79
CA LEU A 199 11.61 -17.51 24.12
C LEU A 199 11.72 -17.45 22.58
N GLN A 200 12.65 -16.64 22.05
CA GLN A 200 12.86 -16.45 20.61
C GLN A 200 14.37 -16.32 20.31
N PRO A 201 15.07 -17.40 19.89
CA PRO A 201 16.53 -17.44 19.80
C PRO A 201 17.18 -16.39 18.90
N THR A 202 16.46 -15.87 17.89
CA THR A 202 16.97 -14.80 17.01
C THR A 202 17.25 -13.49 17.75
N VAL A 203 16.69 -13.29 18.95
CA VAL A 203 17.00 -12.16 19.84
C VAL A 203 18.46 -12.19 20.35
N LEU A 204 19.19 -13.30 20.20
CA LEU A 204 20.66 -13.34 20.40
C LEU A 204 21.41 -12.31 19.52
N LEU A 205 20.85 -11.89 18.38
CA LEU A 205 21.43 -10.82 17.52
C LEU A 205 21.50 -9.44 18.22
N PHE A 206 20.84 -9.26 19.37
CA PHE A 206 21.03 -8.08 20.21
C PHE A 206 22.35 -8.09 21.01
N ALA A 207 23.02 -9.24 21.16
CA ALA A 207 24.32 -9.32 21.85
C ALA A 207 25.41 -8.48 21.15
N PRO A 208 25.62 -8.55 19.82
CA PRO A 208 26.46 -7.62 19.08
C PRO A 208 26.08 -6.14 19.26
N LEU A 209 24.79 -5.80 19.23
CA LEU A 209 24.34 -4.42 19.42
C LEU A 209 24.74 -3.89 20.80
N LEU A 210 24.49 -4.66 21.87
CA LEU A 210 24.87 -4.30 23.23
C LEU A 210 26.40 -4.21 23.38
N TRP A 211 27.15 -5.15 22.80
CA TRP A 211 28.60 -5.19 22.87
C TRP A 211 29.25 -3.96 22.22
N PHE A 212 28.89 -3.66 20.97
CA PHE A 212 29.47 -2.55 20.21
C PHE A 212 28.92 -1.17 20.59
N THR A 213 27.91 -1.11 21.46
CA THR A 213 27.45 0.12 22.15
C THR A 213 28.01 0.26 23.58
N GLY A 214 28.93 -0.63 23.99
CA GLY A 214 29.67 -0.55 25.26
C GLY A 214 29.04 -1.31 26.43
N ARG A 215 27.82 -1.83 26.29
CA ARG A 215 27.06 -2.54 27.34
C ARG A 215 27.53 -3.99 27.53
N ARG A 216 28.83 -4.18 27.78
CA ARG A 216 29.45 -5.53 27.85
C ARG A 216 28.88 -6.39 28.97
N LYS A 217 28.49 -5.82 30.12
CA LYS A 217 27.89 -6.59 31.22
C LYS A 217 26.47 -7.05 30.85
N ALA A 218 25.76 -6.28 30.04
CA ALA A 218 24.48 -6.70 29.47
C ALA A 218 24.66 -7.84 28.47
N THR A 219 25.66 -7.79 27.58
CA THR A 219 25.98 -8.89 26.66
C THR A 219 26.33 -10.18 27.41
N ALA A 220 27.19 -10.12 28.42
CA ALA A 220 27.55 -11.29 29.22
C ALA A 220 26.35 -11.86 29.99
N SER A 221 25.52 -11.00 30.59
CA SER A 221 24.32 -11.45 31.32
C SER A 221 23.24 -11.99 30.39
N LEU A 222 23.11 -11.47 29.16
CA LEU A 222 22.23 -12.02 28.12
C LEU A 222 22.64 -13.45 27.77
N GLY A 223 23.93 -13.67 27.46
CA GLY A 223 24.45 -15.00 27.15
C GLY A 223 24.29 -15.98 28.32
N ALA A 224 24.63 -15.55 29.54
CA ALA A 224 24.48 -16.37 30.74
C ALA A 224 23.01 -16.73 31.04
N THR A 225 22.08 -15.78 30.94
CA THR A 225 20.65 -16.05 31.14
C THR A 225 20.08 -16.95 30.04
N PHE A 226 20.43 -16.71 28.77
CA PHE A 226 20.01 -17.60 27.68
C PHE A 226 20.53 -19.04 27.88
N ALA A 227 21.81 -19.19 28.19
CA ALA A 227 22.42 -20.50 28.45
C ALA A 227 21.78 -21.20 29.66
N ALA A 228 21.55 -20.50 30.76
CA ALA A 228 20.92 -21.05 31.96
C ALA A 228 19.47 -21.51 31.70
N LEU A 229 18.65 -20.69 31.03
CA LEU A 229 17.26 -21.05 30.73
C LEU A 229 17.16 -22.17 29.69
N THR A 230 18.09 -22.21 28.73
CA THR A 230 18.22 -23.32 27.77
C THR A 230 18.66 -24.60 28.47
N ALA A 231 19.62 -24.54 29.40
CA ALA A 231 20.04 -25.69 30.20
C ALA A 231 18.92 -26.22 31.12
N VAL A 232 18.13 -25.34 31.73
CA VAL A 232 16.90 -25.72 32.46
C VAL A 232 15.91 -26.43 31.53
N ALA A 233 15.77 -25.96 30.28
CA ALA A 233 14.90 -26.60 29.31
C ALA A 233 15.40 -27.99 28.87
N TRP A 234 16.71 -28.16 28.67
CA TRP A 234 17.33 -29.46 28.41
C TRP A 234 17.21 -30.42 29.60
N ALA A 235 17.32 -29.92 30.83
CA ALA A 235 17.19 -30.75 32.04
C ALA A 235 15.74 -31.22 32.27
N ALA A 236 14.75 -30.39 31.96
CA ALA A 236 13.33 -30.72 32.15
C ALA A 236 12.70 -31.44 30.95
N LEU A 237 13.15 -31.16 29.72
CA LEU A 237 12.65 -31.72 28.46
C LEU A 237 13.83 -32.10 27.53
N PRO A 238 14.61 -33.14 27.85
CA PRO A 238 15.82 -33.48 27.10
C PRO A 238 15.53 -33.92 25.67
N HIS A 239 14.49 -34.72 25.45
CA HIS A 239 14.12 -35.20 24.11
C HIS A 239 13.63 -34.05 23.22
N ASP A 240 12.68 -33.24 23.71
CA ASP A 240 12.18 -32.05 22.99
C ASP A 240 13.30 -31.07 22.66
N SER A 241 14.27 -30.91 23.57
CA SER A 241 15.41 -30.03 23.36
C SER A 241 16.35 -30.55 22.29
N TRP A 242 16.57 -31.87 22.21
CA TRP A 242 17.27 -32.49 21.07
C TRP A 242 16.50 -32.28 19.75
N THR A 243 15.19 -32.55 19.74
CA THR A 243 14.34 -32.41 18.55
C THR A 243 14.30 -30.96 18.03
N TYR A 244 14.26 -29.96 18.92
CA TYR A 244 14.25 -28.56 18.52
C TYR A 244 15.63 -28.06 18.05
N TRP A 245 16.69 -28.31 18.82
CA TRP A 245 18.01 -27.73 18.55
C TRP A 245 18.82 -28.49 17.51
N VAL A 246 18.70 -29.82 17.47
CA VAL A 246 19.53 -30.69 16.61
C VAL A 246 18.74 -31.16 15.39
N HIS A 247 17.58 -31.78 15.57
CA HIS A 247 16.82 -32.32 14.44
C HIS A 247 16.23 -31.21 13.55
N HIS A 248 15.55 -30.24 14.16
CA HIS A 248 14.97 -29.09 13.46
C HIS A 248 15.88 -27.85 13.41
N LEU A 249 17.18 -27.95 13.75
CA LEU A 249 18.15 -26.83 13.67
C LEU A 249 17.60 -25.47 14.15
N ALA A 250 17.10 -25.43 15.39
CA ALA A 250 16.39 -24.31 16.02
C ALA A 250 14.98 -24.00 15.44
N GLY A 251 14.22 -25.06 15.14
CA GLY A 251 12.82 -24.98 14.72
C GLY A 251 12.56 -24.70 13.24
N ALA A 252 13.57 -24.85 12.38
CA ALA A 252 13.39 -24.98 10.94
C ALA A 252 12.62 -26.27 10.62
N GLY A 253 11.49 -26.16 9.92
CA GLY A 253 10.61 -27.29 9.59
C GLY A 253 9.40 -27.48 10.52
N LEU A 254 9.41 -26.92 11.74
CA LEU A 254 8.26 -26.98 12.64
C LEU A 254 7.12 -26.07 12.19
N GLY A 255 5.88 -26.55 12.31
CA GLY A 255 4.65 -25.80 12.03
C GLY A 255 4.13 -25.98 10.60
N ALA A 256 3.86 -24.87 9.92
CA ALA A 256 3.47 -24.90 8.51
C ALA A 256 4.70 -25.04 7.60
N ASN A 257 4.49 -25.45 6.35
CA ASN A 257 5.57 -25.58 5.36
C ASN A 257 6.43 -24.31 5.31
N PRO A 258 7.79 -24.42 5.30
CA PRO A 258 8.66 -23.24 5.35
C PRO A 258 8.54 -22.28 4.15
N ASP A 259 7.99 -22.71 3.03
CA ASP A 259 7.67 -21.89 1.84
C ASP A 259 6.36 -21.08 2.00
N ALA A 260 5.52 -21.39 2.99
CA ALA A 260 4.22 -20.75 3.16
C ALA A 260 4.32 -19.22 3.29
N ASN A 261 3.37 -18.49 2.72
CA ASN A 261 3.31 -17.02 2.74
C ASN A 261 3.25 -16.40 4.17
N ALA A 262 2.97 -17.22 5.19
CA ALA A 262 3.08 -16.84 6.60
C ALA A 262 4.53 -16.69 7.08
N ASN A 263 5.50 -17.38 6.46
CA ASN A 263 6.93 -17.26 6.73
C ASN A 263 7.55 -16.12 5.90
N GLN A 264 8.07 -15.08 6.56
CA GLN A 264 8.68 -13.90 5.95
C GLN A 264 10.20 -13.84 6.22
N SER A 265 10.89 -14.99 6.27
CA SER A 265 12.36 -15.08 6.32
C SER A 265 13.03 -15.17 4.93
N LEU A 266 14.35 -14.95 4.88
CA LEU A 266 15.16 -15.20 3.67
C LEU A 266 15.02 -16.64 3.18
N HIS A 267 15.08 -17.62 4.09
CA HIS A 267 14.91 -19.04 3.78
C HIS A 267 13.56 -19.32 3.11
N GLY A 268 12.45 -18.85 3.68
CA GLY A 268 11.13 -19.01 3.07
C GLY A 268 11.00 -18.31 1.71
N ALA A 269 11.72 -17.20 1.50
CA ALA A 269 11.77 -16.53 0.20
C ALA A 269 12.55 -17.32 -0.86
N LEU A 270 13.67 -17.97 -0.49
CA LEU A 270 14.45 -18.82 -1.39
C LEU A 270 13.64 -20.06 -1.81
N LEU A 271 12.94 -20.70 -0.87
CA LEU A 271 12.04 -21.83 -1.15
C LEU A 271 10.91 -21.44 -2.10
N ARG A 272 10.28 -20.26 -1.91
CA ARG A 272 9.27 -19.70 -2.84
C ARG A 272 9.81 -19.35 -4.22
N LEU A 273 11.13 -19.23 -4.39
CA LEU A 273 11.79 -19.07 -5.69
C LEU A 273 12.14 -20.43 -6.34
N GLY A 274 11.76 -21.55 -5.73
CA GLY A 274 12.02 -22.90 -6.22
C GLY A 274 13.42 -23.44 -5.91
N LEU A 275 14.20 -22.74 -5.08
CA LEU A 275 15.50 -23.24 -4.62
C LEU A 275 15.29 -24.24 -3.49
N GLN A 276 15.94 -25.41 -3.57
CA GLN A 276 15.87 -26.47 -2.55
C GLN A 276 17.23 -27.18 -2.43
N GLY A 277 17.50 -27.78 -1.26
CA GLY A 277 18.67 -28.63 -1.03
C GLY A 277 19.96 -27.83 -0.73
N PRO A 278 21.16 -28.42 -0.93
CA PRO A 278 22.42 -27.84 -0.44
C PRO A 278 22.71 -26.41 -0.93
N VAL A 279 22.28 -26.08 -2.16
CA VAL A 279 22.46 -24.73 -2.74
C VAL A 279 21.57 -23.70 -2.05
N GLU A 280 20.33 -24.06 -1.71
CA GLU A 280 19.41 -23.21 -0.96
C GLU A 280 19.97 -22.90 0.44
N ILE A 281 20.43 -23.93 1.17
CA ILE A 281 21.02 -23.76 2.50
C ILE A 281 22.29 -22.90 2.43
N ALA A 282 23.18 -23.16 1.45
CA ALA A 282 24.40 -22.38 1.28
C ALA A 282 24.12 -20.90 0.96
N LEU A 283 23.13 -20.62 0.09
CA LEU A 283 22.69 -19.26 -0.22
C LEU A 283 22.01 -18.60 1.00
N PHE A 284 21.16 -19.32 1.73
CA PHE A 284 20.53 -18.82 2.96
C PHE A 284 21.59 -18.43 4.01
N LEU A 285 22.59 -19.27 4.25
CA LEU A 285 23.67 -18.97 5.19
C LEU A 285 24.53 -17.79 4.72
N ALA A 286 24.93 -17.76 3.45
CA ALA A 286 25.75 -16.67 2.89
C ALA A 286 25.01 -15.31 2.93
N LEU A 287 23.75 -15.28 2.48
CA LEU A 287 22.90 -14.08 2.55
C LEU A 287 22.60 -13.72 4.01
N GLY A 288 22.29 -14.69 4.87
CA GLY A 288 22.01 -14.49 6.29
C GLY A 288 23.18 -13.82 7.02
N VAL A 289 24.41 -14.30 6.79
CA VAL A 289 25.64 -13.68 7.31
C VAL A 289 25.83 -12.27 6.74
N ALA A 290 25.63 -12.05 5.44
CA ALA A 290 25.75 -10.72 4.84
C ALA A 290 24.74 -9.73 5.43
N VAL A 291 23.47 -10.12 5.57
CA VAL A 291 22.41 -9.31 6.18
C VAL A 291 22.69 -9.06 7.66
N ALA A 292 23.16 -10.05 8.41
CA ALA A 292 23.56 -9.90 9.81
C ALA A 292 24.71 -8.90 9.96
N VAL A 293 25.81 -9.05 9.22
CA VAL A 293 26.98 -8.17 9.33
C VAL A 293 26.64 -6.75 8.91
N LEU A 294 25.99 -6.56 7.76
CA LEU A 294 25.67 -5.22 7.24
C LEU A 294 24.60 -4.52 8.10
N GLY A 295 23.51 -5.23 8.43
CA GLY A 295 22.40 -4.69 9.21
C GLY A 295 22.80 -4.36 10.65
N LEU A 296 23.57 -5.22 11.33
CA LEU A 296 24.08 -4.94 12.67
C LEU A 296 25.10 -3.79 12.68
N ARG A 297 25.98 -3.69 11.67
CA ARG A 297 26.89 -2.52 11.52
C ARG A 297 26.10 -1.22 11.40
N ARG A 298 25.01 -1.20 10.60
CA ARG A 298 24.11 -0.04 10.49
C ARG A 298 23.37 0.24 11.81
N ALA A 299 22.84 -0.78 12.48
CA ALA A 299 22.17 -0.64 13.77
C ALA A 299 23.11 -0.03 14.84
N VAL A 300 24.34 -0.54 14.97
CA VAL A 300 25.37 0.01 15.87
C VAL A 300 25.69 1.48 15.54
N THR A 301 25.77 1.83 14.25
CA THR A 301 26.01 3.22 13.81
C THR A 301 24.87 4.14 14.27
N TYR A 302 23.60 3.75 14.06
CA TYR A 302 22.45 4.54 14.53
C TYR A 302 22.32 4.56 16.06
N ALA A 303 22.75 3.51 16.77
CA ALA A 303 22.80 3.53 18.23
C ALA A 303 23.82 4.57 18.74
N ARG A 304 25.02 4.61 18.15
CA ARG A 304 26.07 5.60 18.48
C ARG A 304 25.67 7.04 18.12
N ASP A 305 24.91 7.21 17.04
CA ASP A 305 24.28 8.49 16.65
C ASP A 305 23.18 8.96 17.65
N GLY A 306 22.78 8.12 18.61
CA GLY A 306 21.75 8.44 19.61
C GLY A 306 20.32 8.11 19.17
N GLN A 307 20.16 7.17 18.23
CA GLN A 307 18.88 6.63 17.76
C GLN A 307 18.70 5.16 18.18
N LEU A 308 18.85 4.86 19.48
CA LEU A 308 18.80 3.48 19.99
C LEU A 308 17.52 2.72 19.62
N LEU A 309 16.35 3.39 19.57
CA LEU A 309 15.09 2.74 19.17
C LEU A 309 15.08 2.33 17.69
N LEU A 310 15.69 3.14 16.82
CA LEU A 310 15.91 2.76 15.42
C LEU A 310 16.87 1.56 15.36
N ALA A 311 17.98 1.59 16.10
CA ALA A 311 18.92 0.48 16.15
C ALA A 311 18.28 -0.83 16.61
N VAL A 312 17.42 -0.80 17.64
CA VAL A 312 16.63 -1.94 18.10
C VAL A 312 15.69 -2.46 17.01
N ALA A 313 14.99 -1.56 16.30
CA ALA A 313 14.14 -1.93 15.18
C ALA A 313 14.93 -2.59 14.03
N LEU A 314 16.11 -2.04 13.67
CA LEU A 314 16.97 -2.60 12.62
C LEU A 314 17.53 -3.97 13.00
N THR A 315 17.99 -4.15 14.24
CA THR A 315 18.43 -5.46 14.75
C THR A 315 17.29 -6.48 14.70
N GLY A 316 16.07 -6.09 15.03
CA GLY A 316 14.90 -6.96 14.88
C GLY A 316 14.51 -7.23 13.41
N CYS A 317 14.71 -6.29 12.49
CA CYS A 317 14.54 -6.52 11.05
C CYS A 317 15.58 -7.53 10.50
N VAL A 318 16.82 -7.49 10.99
CA VAL A 318 17.83 -8.52 10.72
C VAL A 318 17.39 -9.86 11.30
N ALA A 319 16.88 -9.90 12.53
CA ALA A 319 16.37 -11.12 13.15
C ALA A 319 15.21 -11.78 12.38
N ILE A 320 14.32 -10.98 11.78
CA ILE A 320 13.28 -11.49 10.85
C ILE A 320 13.91 -12.12 9.60
N ALA A 321 14.84 -11.41 8.96
CA ALA A 321 15.43 -11.86 7.70
C ALA A 321 16.27 -13.15 7.86
N VAL A 322 17.06 -13.23 8.93
CA VAL A 322 18.09 -14.27 9.14
C VAL A 322 17.54 -15.51 9.89
N SER A 323 16.34 -15.45 10.46
CA SER A 323 15.70 -16.64 11.05
C SER A 323 15.42 -17.71 9.99
N PRO A 324 15.49 -19.03 10.28
CA PRO A 324 14.99 -20.05 9.36
C PRO A 324 13.50 -19.87 9.05
N THR A 325 12.70 -19.56 10.08
CA THR A 325 11.27 -19.23 9.98
C THR A 325 10.97 -17.91 10.71
N SER A 326 10.14 -17.05 10.13
CA SER A 326 9.67 -15.80 10.73
C SER A 326 8.20 -15.59 10.42
N TRP A 327 7.37 -16.12 11.31
CA TRP A 327 5.92 -16.09 11.19
C TRP A 327 5.35 -14.67 11.33
N GLN A 328 4.21 -14.40 10.68
CA GLN A 328 3.57 -13.07 10.66
C GLN A 328 3.37 -12.44 12.06
N HIS A 329 3.13 -13.24 13.10
CA HIS A 329 2.97 -12.76 14.48
C HIS A 329 4.30 -12.26 15.10
N GLN A 330 5.47 -12.59 14.55
CA GLN A 330 6.80 -12.20 15.03
C GLN A 330 7.33 -10.89 14.42
N LEU A 331 6.62 -10.32 13.43
CA LEU A 331 7.15 -9.24 12.58
C LEU A 331 7.06 -7.82 13.21
N LEU A 332 6.72 -7.72 14.49
CA LEU A 332 6.56 -6.46 15.25
C LEU A 332 7.79 -5.53 15.19
N TRP A 333 8.99 -6.09 15.05
CA TRP A 333 10.22 -5.32 14.93
C TRP A 333 10.20 -4.32 13.77
N LEU A 334 9.57 -4.69 12.65
CA LEU A 334 9.47 -3.85 11.47
C LEU A 334 8.59 -2.62 11.72
N LEU A 335 7.51 -2.75 12.51
CA LEU A 335 6.68 -1.60 12.89
C LEU A 335 7.46 -0.57 13.73
N LEU A 336 8.44 -1.00 14.53
CA LEU A 336 9.31 -0.08 15.27
C LEU A 336 10.21 0.76 14.35
N ALA A 337 10.46 0.32 13.10
CA ALA A 337 11.24 1.08 12.13
C ALA A 337 10.55 2.38 11.68
N VAL A 338 9.26 2.58 11.97
CA VAL A 338 8.51 3.85 11.76
C VAL A 338 9.23 5.07 12.34
N VAL A 339 10.05 4.90 13.38
CA VAL A 339 10.78 6.03 14.00
C VAL A 339 11.91 6.60 13.13
N GLY A 340 12.34 5.85 12.12
CA GLY A 340 13.42 6.24 11.20
C GLY A 340 13.03 7.44 10.32
N ARG A 341 13.88 8.47 10.29
CA ARG A 341 13.64 9.68 9.47
C ARG A 341 14.34 9.56 8.12
N VAL A 342 13.57 9.66 7.04
CA VAL A 342 14.07 9.58 5.65
C VAL A 342 13.80 10.91 4.93
N GLY A 343 14.72 11.29 4.03
CA GLY A 343 14.57 12.43 3.12
C GLY A 343 14.79 13.80 3.76
N ARG A 344 15.37 14.75 3.01
CA ARG A 344 15.74 16.08 3.54
C ARG A 344 14.55 17.02 3.70
N ARG A 345 13.50 16.89 2.88
CA ARG A 345 12.33 17.79 2.88
C ARG A 345 11.29 17.40 3.92
N ALA A 346 10.46 18.36 4.32
CA ALA A 346 9.35 18.12 5.26
C ALA A 346 8.31 17.12 4.71
N SER A 347 8.09 17.09 3.39
CA SER A 347 7.22 16.12 2.71
C SER A 347 7.68 14.67 2.86
N ASP A 348 8.99 14.46 2.86
CA ASP A 348 9.59 13.14 2.71
C ASP A 348 9.52 12.35 4.02
N ARG A 349 9.40 13.08 5.16
CA ARG A 349 9.39 12.52 6.52
C ARG A 349 8.24 11.57 6.80
N TYR A 350 7.13 11.69 6.08
CA TYR A 350 5.96 10.83 6.24
C TYR A 350 6.03 9.56 5.38
N VAL A 351 6.85 9.55 4.33
CA VAL A 351 6.88 8.48 3.32
C VAL A 351 7.24 7.14 3.96
N TRP A 352 8.30 7.13 4.77
CA TRP A 352 8.77 5.91 5.44
C TRP A 352 7.81 5.41 6.54
N PRO A 353 7.37 6.25 7.50
CA PRO A 353 6.29 5.90 8.43
C PRO A 353 5.05 5.31 7.74
N ILE A 354 4.58 5.96 6.66
CA ILE A 354 3.40 5.50 5.93
C ILE A 354 3.69 4.14 5.27
N ALA A 355 4.83 3.98 4.59
CA ALA A 355 5.22 2.71 3.96
C ALA A 355 5.18 1.53 4.95
N ILE A 356 5.82 1.69 6.11
CA ILE A 356 5.83 0.64 7.14
C ILE A 356 4.44 0.39 7.71
N VAL A 357 3.66 1.44 8.02
CA VAL A 357 2.29 1.27 8.51
C VAL A 357 1.45 0.46 7.52
N LEU A 358 1.62 0.65 6.21
CA LEU A 358 0.85 -0.07 5.19
C LEU A 358 1.28 -1.53 5.08
N VAL A 359 2.59 -1.81 4.98
CA VAL A 359 3.14 -3.18 5.00
C VAL A 359 2.72 -3.92 6.27
N MET A 360 2.58 -3.20 7.39
CA MET A 360 2.16 -3.74 8.67
C MET A 360 0.65 -3.82 8.87
N THR A 361 -0.22 -3.26 8.03
CA THR A 361 -1.68 -3.23 8.26
C THR A 361 -2.51 -3.80 7.12
N LEU A 362 -2.03 -3.72 5.88
CA LEU A 362 -2.72 -4.19 4.68
C LEU A 362 -2.17 -5.56 4.24
N PRO A 363 -3.03 -6.50 3.78
CA PRO A 363 -2.58 -7.72 3.11
C PRO A 363 -1.73 -7.42 1.88
N SER A 364 -0.74 -8.25 1.56
CA SER A 364 0.10 -8.13 0.35
C SER A 364 -0.73 -8.06 -0.93
N LYS A 365 -1.81 -8.87 -1.01
CA LYS A 365 -2.81 -8.86 -2.10
C LYS A 365 -3.49 -7.49 -2.29
N MET A 366 -3.60 -6.66 -1.24
CA MET A 366 -4.08 -5.28 -1.37
C MET A 366 -2.97 -4.31 -1.81
N MET A 367 -1.69 -4.62 -1.60
CA MET A 367 -0.58 -3.72 -1.93
C MET A 367 -0.05 -3.87 -3.36
N LEU A 368 -0.04 -5.08 -3.91
CA LEU A 368 0.50 -5.37 -5.24
C LEU A 368 -0.55 -6.09 -6.13
N PRO A 369 -0.53 -5.89 -7.46
CA PRO A 369 -1.41 -6.58 -8.40
C PRO A 369 -1.27 -8.12 -8.33
N ASN A 370 -2.32 -8.82 -8.76
CA ASN A 370 -2.27 -10.27 -8.95
C ASN A 370 -1.77 -10.58 -10.37
N MET A 371 -0.45 -10.60 -10.55
CA MET A 371 0.25 -10.92 -11.80
C MET A 371 1.40 -11.86 -11.48
N SER A 372 1.58 -12.94 -12.23
CA SER A 372 2.63 -13.96 -12.03
C SER A 372 4.03 -13.34 -11.84
N LEU A 373 4.38 -12.37 -12.68
CA LEU A 373 5.64 -11.62 -12.62
C LEU A 373 5.87 -10.87 -11.28
N LEU A 374 4.80 -10.52 -10.56
CA LEU A 374 4.86 -9.76 -9.30
C LEU A 374 4.63 -10.62 -8.05
N GLU A 375 4.36 -11.91 -8.18
CA GLU A 375 4.10 -12.79 -7.03
C GLU A 375 5.30 -12.89 -6.08
N PRO A 376 6.55 -13.08 -6.55
CA PRO A 376 7.72 -13.08 -5.66
C PRO A 376 7.90 -11.75 -4.90
N LEU A 377 7.49 -10.62 -5.50
CA LEU A 377 7.54 -9.30 -4.85
C LEU A 377 6.39 -9.14 -3.83
N ARG A 378 5.19 -9.60 -4.18
CA ARG A 378 3.98 -9.55 -3.36
C ARG A 378 4.13 -10.40 -2.11
N ASP A 379 4.54 -11.64 -2.28
CA ASP A 379 4.48 -12.64 -1.22
C ASP A 379 5.69 -12.52 -0.26
N ASN A 380 6.72 -11.78 -0.65
CA ASN A 380 7.84 -11.38 0.20
C ASN A 380 7.82 -9.89 0.62
N VAL A 381 6.71 -9.16 0.44
CA VAL A 381 6.68 -7.68 0.66
C VAL A 381 7.11 -7.26 2.07
N VAL A 382 6.86 -8.11 3.09
CA VAL A 382 7.23 -7.80 4.47
C VAL A 382 8.71 -8.06 4.73
N LEU A 383 9.25 -9.18 4.23
CA LEU A 383 10.69 -9.44 4.21
C LEU A 383 11.44 -8.32 3.48
N LEU A 384 10.97 -7.91 2.31
CA LEU A 384 11.59 -6.84 1.52
C LEU A 384 11.59 -5.50 2.27
N ALA A 385 10.55 -5.19 3.03
CA ALA A 385 10.53 -4.02 3.91
C ALA A 385 11.49 -4.15 5.11
N ALA A 386 11.68 -5.35 5.67
CA ALA A 386 12.68 -5.61 6.71
C ALA A 386 14.12 -5.47 6.17
N LEU A 387 14.42 -6.05 5.00
CA LEU A 387 15.70 -5.90 4.31
C LEU A 387 15.96 -4.44 3.90
N ALA A 388 14.96 -3.74 3.37
CA ALA A 388 15.04 -2.32 3.07
C ALA A 388 15.38 -1.50 4.32
N SER A 389 14.71 -1.76 5.44
CA SER A 389 15.01 -1.14 6.74
C SER A 389 16.46 -1.39 7.15
N ALA A 390 16.87 -2.65 7.22
CA ALA A 390 18.18 -3.05 7.75
C ALA A 390 19.36 -2.60 6.88
N LEU A 391 19.21 -2.64 5.55
CA LEU A 391 20.32 -2.59 4.60
C LEU A 391 20.33 -1.33 3.73
N PHE A 392 19.19 -0.91 3.20
CA PHE A 392 19.15 0.03 2.06
C PHE A 392 18.63 1.44 2.39
N VAL A 393 17.66 1.58 3.28
CA VAL A 393 16.98 2.87 3.53
C VAL A 393 17.92 3.88 4.20
N PRO A 394 18.18 5.06 3.62
CA PRO A 394 19.12 6.02 4.17
C PRO A 394 18.47 6.88 5.26
N PHE A 395 18.38 6.33 6.48
CA PHE A 395 17.94 7.11 7.64
C PHE A 395 18.95 8.21 7.96
N LEU A 396 18.43 9.42 8.21
CA LEU A 396 19.23 10.58 8.55
C LEU A 396 19.88 10.41 9.93
N SER A 397 21.18 10.68 10.01
CA SER A 397 21.89 10.88 11.27
C SER A 397 21.36 12.10 12.01
N ARG A 398 21.38 12.06 13.35
CA ARG A 398 21.06 13.19 14.24
C ARG A 398 22.04 14.36 14.13
N THR A 399 23.21 14.15 13.54
CA THR A 399 24.20 15.20 13.25
C THR A 399 23.82 16.04 12.01
N ALA A 400 22.99 15.51 11.11
CA ALA A 400 22.55 16.23 9.92
C ALA A 400 21.64 17.42 10.32
N PRO A 401 21.88 18.66 9.83
CA PRO A 401 21.03 19.81 10.12
C PRO A 401 19.54 19.54 9.84
N GLU A 402 19.26 18.84 8.74
CA GLU A 402 17.89 18.52 8.33
C GLU A 402 17.19 17.53 9.27
N TYR A 403 17.90 16.83 10.17
CA TYR A 403 17.27 15.89 11.11
C TYR A 403 16.25 16.61 12.00
N ARG A 404 16.58 17.80 12.51
CA ARG A 404 15.70 18.62 13.36
C ARG A 404 14.82 19.57 12.53
N THR A 405 15.42 20.29 11.58
CA THR A 405 14.78 21.30 10.74
C THR A 405 14.76 20.81 9.30
N PRO A 406 13.75 20.00 8.89
CA PRO A 406 13.66 19.54 7.51
C PRO A 406 13.48 20.73 6.57
N VAL A 407 14.02 20.63 5.35
CA VAL A 407 13.88 21.68 4.34
C VAL A 407 12.39 21.92 4.09
N PRO A 408 11.87 23.15 4.26
CA PRO A 408 10.46 23.45 4.02
C PRO A 408 10.06 23.07 2.60
N THR A 409 8.98 22.33 2.46
CA THR A 409 8.42 22.00 1.14
C THR A 409 7.82 23.28 0.55
N SER A 410 8.23 23.68 -0.65
CA SER A 410 7.65 24.83 -1.34
C SER A 410 6.20 24.53 -1.76
N TYR A 411 5.24 25.10 -1.04
CA TYR A 411 3.82 25.08 -1.41
C TYR A 411 3.51 26.21 -2.39
N ALA A 412 2.48 26.06 -3.22
CA ALA A 412 1.93 27.23 -3.92
C ALA A 412 1.31 28.16 -2.87
N ALA A 413 1.31 29.47 -3.16
CA ALA A 413 0.34 30.35 -2.53
C ALA A 413 -1.06 29.73 -2.71
N PRO A 414 -1.82 29.48 -1.62
CA PRO A 414 -3.15 28.91 -1.74
C PRO A 414 -4.00 29.85 -2.58
N VAL A 415 -4.46 29.39 -3.74
CA VAL A 415 -5.47 30.12 -4.49
C VAL A 415 -6.73 30.15 -3.60
N PRO A 416 -7.37 31.31 -3.37
CA PRO A 416 -8.54 31.38 -2.51
C PRO A 416 -9.63 30.44 -3.03
N ALA A 417 -9.96 29.43 -2.24
CA ALA A 417 -11.07 28.54 -2.53
C ALA A 417 -12.38 29.32 -2.35
N ARG A 418 -13.35 29.09 -3.25
CA ARG A 418 -14.64 29.79 -3.25
C ARG A 418 -15.43 29.60 -1.94
N TRP A 419 -15.12 28.55 -1.18
CA TRP A 419 -15.68 28.24 0.14
C TRP A 419 -14.60 28.15 1.23
N SER A 420 -13.85 29.25 1.43
CA SER A 420 -12.83 29.38 2.49
C SER A 420 -13.35 29.15 3.91
N TRP A 421 -14.67 29.29 4.13
CA TRP A 421 -15.36 29.17 5.41
C TRP A 421 -15.64 27.73 5.87
N VAL A 422 -15.52 26.72 4.98
CA VAL A 422 -15.79 25.32 5.37
C VAL A 422 -14.51 24.67 5.97
N PRO A 423 -14.50 24.32 7.27
CA PRO A 423 -13.25 24.04 8.00
C PRO A 423 -12.52 22.73 7.64
N LEU A 424 -13.11 21.88 6.78
CA LEU A 424 -12.59 20.56 6.44
C LEU A 424 -11.47 20.58 5.38
N PHE A 425 -11.33 21.64 4.57
CA PHE A 425 -10.49 21.62 3.36
C PHE A 425 -8.98 22.01 3.43
N PRO A 426 -8.32 22.30 4.57
CA PRO A 426 -6.89 22.68 4.57
C PRO A 426 -5.92 21.68 3.90
N PHE A 427 -6.28 20.40 3.80
CA PHE A 427 -5.42 19.34 3.26
C PHE A 427 -5.36 19.28 1.72
N TRP A 428 -6.29 19.94 1.02
CA TRP A 428 -6.32 20.00 -0.46
C TRP A 428 -5.44 21.10 -1.07
N ARG A 429 -4.70 21.85 -0.24
CA ARG A 429 -3.78 22.91 -0.69
C ARG A 429 -2.72 22.35 -1.64
N ARG A 430 -2.47 23.06 -2.76
CA ARG A 430 -1.53 22.62 -3.78
C ARG A 430 -0.08 22.75 -3.34
N VAL A 431 0.62 21.62 -3.34
CA VAL A 431 2.07 21.53 -3.23
C VAL A 431 2.68 21.70 -4.62
N LEU A 432 3.71 22.54 -4.78
CA LEU A 432 4.38 22.72 -6.08
C LEU A 432 5.46 21.67 -6.36
N THR A 433 5.92 20.97 -5.32
CA THR A 433 6.94 19.92 -5.44
C THR A 433 6.38 18.64 -6.06
N ARG A 434 7.26 17.82 -6.64
CA ARG A 434 6.93 16.43 -7.01
C ARG A 434 6.33 15.70 -5.80
N PRO A 435 5.13 15.11 -5.93
CA PRO A 435 4.61 14.26 -4.87
C PRO A 435 5.45 12.98 -4.77
N ASN A 436 5.45 12.34 -3.60
CA ASN A 436 6.23 11.13 -3.43
C ASN A 436 5.61 9.97 -4.22
N LEU A 437 6.41 9.32 -5.07
CA LEU A 437 5.95 8.26 -5.97
C LEU A 437 5.29 7.10 -5.22
N LEU A 438 5.82 6.69 -4.07
CA LEU A 438 5.28 5.58 -3.29
C LEU A 438 3.87 5.89 -2.76
N LEU A 439 3.62 7.13 -2.34
CA LEU A 439 2.30 7.57 -1.89
C LEU A 439 1.29 7.70 -3.04
N GLU A 440 1.75 8.06 -4.23
CA GLU A 440 0.89 8.15 -5.42
C GLU A 440 0.57 6.74 -5.99
N LEU A 441 1.54 5.82 -6.03
CA LEU A 441 1.32 4.41 -6.38
C LEU A 441 0.38 3.73 -5.38
N LEU A 442 0.55 4.00 -4.08
CA LEU A 442 -0.38 3.54 -3.07
C LEU A 442 -1.78 4.10 -3.28
N LEU A 443 -1.93 5.40 -3.54
CA LEU A 443 -3.23 6.03 -3.76
C LEU A 443 -3.96 5.37 -4.93
N ILE A 444 -3.24 5.07 -6.02
CA ILE A 444 -3.74 4.31 -7.16
C ILE A 444 -4.17 2.90 -6.71
N ARG A 445 -3.35 2.20 -5.91
CA ARG A 445 -3.66 0.84 -5.44
C ARG A 445 -4.86 0.77 -4.50
N VAL A 446 -4.95 1.69 -3.53
CA VAL A 446 -6.11 1.80 -2.61
C VAL A 446 -7.37 2.17 -3.40
N GLY A 447 -7.27 3.09 -4.36
CA GLY A 447 -8.36 3.40 -5.29
C GLY A 447 -8.80 2.20 -6.11
N TYR A 448 -7.87 1.39 -6.62
CA TYR A 448 -8.16 0.14 -7.33
C TYR A 448 -8.82 -0.90 -6.42
N SER A 449 -8.36 -1.03 -5.16
CA SER A 449 -8.98 -1.95 -4.19
C SER A 449 -10.39 -1.52 -3.82
N ALA A 450 -10.64 -0.21 -3.68
CA ALA A 450 -11.98 0.33 -3.47
C ALA A 450 -12.87 0.08 -4.70
N TYR A 451 -12.35 0.33 -5.91
CA TYR A 451 -13.03 0.03 -7.18
C TYR A 451 -13.48 -1.44 -7.26
N GLN A 452 -12.58 -2.37 -6.96
CA GLN A 452 -12.89 -3.80 -6.93
C GLN A 452 -13.97 -4.15 -5.89
N GLN A 453 -13.92 -3.59 -4.68
CA GLN A 453 -14.91 -3.85 -3.63
C GLN A 453 -16.29 -3.26 -3.95
N THR A 454 -16.37 -2.02 -4.42
CA THR A 454 -17.63 -1.39 -4.85
C THR A 454 -18.29 -2.19 -5.97
N ARG A 455 -17.48 -2.71 -6.92
CA ARG A 455 -17.95 -3.52 -8.04
C ARG A 455 -18.50 -4.89 -7.62
N LEU A 456 -17.90 -5.53 -6.61
CA LEU A 456 -18.43 -6.76 -5.99
C LEU A 456 -19.70 -6.51 -5.18
N ALA A 457 -19.82 -5.34 -4.53
CA ALA A 457 -21.02 -4.97 -3.79
C ALA A 457 -22.21 -4.63 -4.71
N ALA A 458 -21.94 -4.03 -5.88
CA ALA A 458 -22.97 -3.62 -6.85
C ALA A 458 -23.77 -4.81 -7.42
N THR A 459 -23.15 -5.99 -7.57
CA THR A 459 -23.84 -7.21 -8.05
C THR A 459 -24.64 -7.93 -6.96
N GLY A 460 -24.74 -7.40 -5.73
CA GLY A 460 -25.48 -8.05 -4.64
C GLY A 460 -24.87 -9.37 -4.15
N GLY A 461 -23.61 -9.65 -4.49
CA GLY A 461 -22.89 -10.87 -4.09
C GLY A 461 -23.07 -12.09 -4.99
N THR A 462 -23.99 -12.07 -5.97
CA THR A 462 -24.16 -13.15 -6.97
C THR A 462 -24.17 -12.59 -8.40
N ILE A 463 -23.79 -13.40 -9.38
CA ILE A 463 -23.75 -12.95 -10.79
C ILE A 463 -25.17 -12.79 -11.36
N SER A 464 -26.10 -13.65 -10.96
CA SER A 464 -27.50 -13.64 -11.43
C SER A 464 -28.31 -12.46 -10.92
N GLY A 465 -28.27 -12.14 -9.62
CA GLY A 465 -29.06 -11.04 -9.05
C GLY A 465 -28.61 -9.63 -9.48
N GLY A 466 -27.37 -9.51 -9.98
CA GLY A 466 -26.87 -8.28 -10.61
C GLY A 466 -27.26 -8.13 -12.08
N ARG A 467 -27.56 -9.23 -12.77
CA ARG A 467 -27.83 -9.27 -14.22
C ARG A 467 -29.19 -8.67 -14.57
N GLU A 468 -30.27 -9.21 -14.00
CA GLU A 468 -31.66 -8.81 -14.29
C GLU A 468 -31.88 -7.29 -14.14
N ARG A 469 -31.40 -6.71 -13.01
CA ARG A 469 -31.47 -5.26 -12.76
C ARG A 469 -30.73 -4.45 -13.81
N ALA A 470 -29.59 -4.95 -14.27
CA ALA A 470 -28.75 -4.26 -15.24
C ALA A 470 -29.31 -4.35 -16.66
N GLU A 471 -29.90 -5.49 -17.04
CA GLU A 471 -30.66 -5.66 -18.28
C GLU A 471 -31.86 -4.71 -18.30
N HIS A 472 -32.63 -4.62 -17.21
CA HIS A 472 -33.74 -3.66 -17.12
C HIS A 472 -33.29 -2.19 -17.24
N HIS A 473 -32.17 -1.81 -16.63
CA HIS A 473 -31.59 -0.48 -16.87
C HIS A 473 -31.11 -0.31 -18.33
N GLY A 474 -30.72 -1.40 -19.01
CA GLY A 474 -30.37 -1.42 -20.44
C GLY A 474 -31.58 -1.09 -21.31
N GLU A 475 -32.73 -1.71 -21.03
CA GLU A 475 -34.02 -1.38 -21.67
C GLU A 475 -34.37 0.11 -21.46
N GLN A 476 -34.20 0.62 -20.24
CA GLN A 476 -34.44 2.05 -19.94
C GLN A 476 -33.56 2.96 -20.78
N ILE A 477 -32.24 2.73 -20.81
CA ILE A 477 -31.30 3.53 -21.61
C ILE A 477 -31.63 3.44 -23.10
N HIS A 478 -31.90 2.23 -23.61
CA HIS A 478 -32.28 2.03 -25.02
C HIS A 478 -33.57 2.79 -25.38
N SER A 479 -34.59 2.75 -24.51
CA SER A 479 -35.85 3.49 -24.72
C SER A 479 -35.65 5.01 -24.75
N VAL A 480 -34.71 5.54 -23.96
CA VAL A 480 -34.35 6.97 -23.96
C VAL A 480 -33.57 7.33 -25.21
N GLU A 481 -32.66 6.47 -25.70
CA GLU A 481 -31.95 6.68 -26.96
C GLU A 481 -32.89 6.65 -28.16
N GLN A 482 -33.83 5.71 -28.23
CA GLN A 482 -34.89 5.69 -29.25
C GLN A 482 -35.76 6.96 -29.21
N PHE A 483 -36.16 7.42 -28.02
CA PHE A 483 -36.91 8.67 -27.85
C PHE A 483 -36.11 9.92 -28.29
N LEU A 484 -34.79 9.88 -28.19
CA LEU A 484 -33.88 10.92 -28.65
C LEU A 484 -33.43 10.73 -30.12
N HIS A 485 -33.91 9.68 -30.81
CA HIS A 485 -33.49 9.27 -32.16
C HIS A 485 -31.97 9.02 -32.30
N ILE A 486 -31.37 8.37 -31.30
CA ILE A 486 -29.96 7.97 -31.28
C ILE A 486 -29.84 6.50 -31.69
N ASP A 487 -29.97 6.23 -32.99
CA ASP A 487 -29.96 4.85 -33.54
C ASP A 487 -28.61 4.43 -34.16
N VAL A 488 -27.55 5.22 -33.93
CA VAL A 488 -26.24 5.06 -34.59
C VAL A 488 -25.51 3.76 -34.19
N GLU A 489 -25.80 3.23 -33.01
CA GLU A 489 -25.00 2.17 -32.40
C GLU A 489 -25.08 0.84 -33.12
N HIS A 490 -26.30 0.38 -33.36
CA HIS A 490 -26.56 -0.91 -34.00
C HIS A 490 -25.98 -0.92 -35.42
N TRP A 491 -26.16 0.19 -36.16
CA TRP A 491 -25.52 0.39 -37.46
C TRP A 491 -23.99 0.35 -37.37
N PHE A 492 -23.38 1.07 -36.42
CA PHE A 492 -21.92 1.17 -36.34
C PHE A 492 -21.26 -0.13 -35.83
N ASN A 493 -21.91 -0.86 -34.94
CA ASN A 493 -21.49 -2.19 -34.49
C ASN A 493 -21.53 -3.20 -35.64
N HIS A 494 -22.63 -3.26 -36.41
CA HIS A 494 -22.72 -4.11 -37.60
C HIS A 494 -21.76 -3.70 -38.72
N LEU A 495 -21.47 -2.41 -38.88
CA LEU A 495 -20.44 -1.95 -39.82
C LEU A 495 -19.04 -2.39 -39.38
N THR A 496 -18.77 -2.34 -38.06
CA THR A 496 -17.49 -2.77 -37.47
C THR A 496 -17.26 -4.26 -37.65
N SER A 497 -18.23 -5.11 -37.26
CA SER A 497 -18.12 -6.58 -37.38
C SER A 497 -18.06 -7.09 -38.82
N ARG A 498 -18.58 -6.35 -39.79
CA ARG A 498 -18.47 -6.68 -41.23
C ARG A 498 -17.15 -6.22 -41.86
N THR A 499 -16.30 -5.50 -41.13
CA THR A 499 -15.10 -4.85 -41.66
C THR A 499 -13.86 -5.30 -40.88
N PRO A 500 -13.17 -6.39 -41.28
CA PRO A 500 -12.19 -7.08 -40.43
C PRO A 500 -11.02 -6.22 -39.91
N TRP A 501 -10.55 -5.25 -40.70
CA TRP A 501 -9.50 -4.33 -40.26
C TRP A 501 -10.00 -3.35 -39.18
N MET A 502 -11.27 -2.93 -39.26
CA MET A 502 -11.89 -1.96 -38.37
C MET A 502 -12.29 -2.64 -37.05
N GLU A 503 -12.80 -3.87 -37.13
CA GLU A 503 -12.97 -4.76 -35.99
C GLU A 503 -11.65 -4.97 -35.24
N SER A 504 -10.60 -5.43 -35.94
CA SER A 504 -9.27 -5.66 -35.35
C SER A 504 -8.71 -4.40 -34.70
N PHE A 505 -8.85 -3.24 -35.37
CA PHE A 505 -8.41 -1.94 -34.84
C PHE A 505 -9.17 -1.55 -33.58
N PHE A 506 -10.51 -1.58 -33.60
CA PHE A 506 -11.31 -1.16 -32.44
C PHE A 506 -11.22 -2.16 -31.27
N ASN A 507 -11.11 -3.46 -31.52
CA ASN A 507 -10.84 -4.47 -30.49
C ASN A 507 -9.49 -4.21 -29.80
N PHE A 508 -8.43 -3.99 -30.57
CA PHE A 508 -7.10 -3.67 -30.02
C PHE A 508 -7.09 -2.34 -29.27
N TYR A 509 -7.75 -1.32 -29.83
CA TYR A 509 -7.86 0.00 -29.22
C TYR A 509 -8.64 -0.05 -27.89
N TYR A 510 -9.79 -0.72 -27.90
CA TYR A 510 -10.64 -0.94 -26.73
C TYR A 510 -9.87 -1.65 -25.63
N THR A 511 -9.22 -2.78 -25.92
CA THR A 511 -8.50 -3.58 -24.91
C THR A 511 -7.24 -2.89 -24.35
N SER A 512 -6.55 -2.07 -25.15
CA SER A 512 -5.20 -1.58 -24.80
C SER A 512 -5.11 -0.10 -24.40
N PHE A 513 -5.67 0.82 -25.20
CA PHE A 513 -5.29 2.23 -25.13
C PHE A 513 -5.83 2.95 -23.88
N HIS A 514 -6.97 2.51 -23.36
CA HIS A 514 -7.60 3.11 -22.19
C HIS A 514 -6.78 2.95 -20.89
N PHE A 515 -5.85 1.99 -20.81
CA PHE A 515 -4.87 1.92 -19.72
C PHE A 515 -3.57 2.64 -20.06
N VAL A 516 -3.01 2.41 -21.25
CA VAL A 516 -1.68 2.90 -21.64
C VAL A 516 -1.63 4.42 -21.71
N VAL A 517 -2.65 5.06 -22.28
CA VAL A 517 -2.64 6.53 -22.51
C VAL A 517 -2.78 7.32 -21.19
N PRO A 518 -3.73 7.03 -20.28
CA PRO A 518 -3.81 7.75 -19.01
C PRO A 518 -2.56 7.60 -18.13
N LEU A 519 -1.98 6.38 -18.07
CA LEU A 519 -0.74 6.15 -17.34
C LEU A 519 0.44 6.92 -17.95
N SER A 520 0.52 6.98 -19.29
CA SER A 520 1.55 7.76 -20.00
C SER A 520 1.41 9.27 -19.75
N VAL A 521 0.19 9.82 -19.80
CA VAL A 521 -0.09 11.22 -19.48
C VAL A 521 0.29 11.54 -18.03
N LEU A 522 -0.11 10.69 -17.08
CA LEU A 522 0.26 10.83 -15.66
C LEU A 522 1.77 10.77 -15.46
N ALA A 523 2.48 9.83 -16.09
CA ALA A 523 3.94 9.71 -16.00
C ALA A 523 4.67 10.95 -16.56
N VAL A 524 4.27 11.42 -17.75
CA VAL A 524 4.85 12.64 -18.35
C VAL A 524 4.61 13.86 -17.47
N LEU A 525 3.41 14.01 -16.88
CA LEU A 525 3.13 15.10 -15.95
C LEU A 525 3.90 14.97 -14.63
N TYR A 526 4.04 13.76 -14.08
CA TYR A 526 4.81 13.50 -12.85
C TYR A 526 6.28 13.90 -13.03
N LEU A 527 6.88 13.49 -14.15
CA LEU A 527 8.28 13.78 -14.48
C LEU A 527 8.49 15.25 -14.84
N ARG A 528 7.70 15.81 -15.78
CA ARG A 528 7.98 17.13 -16.40
C ARG A 528 7.15 18.29 -15.84
N ARG A 529 5.96 18.07 -15.27
CA ARG A 529 5.03 19.15 -14.85
C ARG A 529 4.35 18.86 -13.49
N PRO A 530 5.09 18.75 -12.37
CA PRO A 530 4.57 18.18 -11.12
C PRO A 530 3.39 18.95 -10.49
N ALA A 531 3.37 20.27 -10.64
CA ALA A 531 2.25 21.11 -10.22
C ALA A 531 0.96 20.83 -11.01
N GLN A 532 1.07 20.47 -12.30
CA GLN A 532 -0.08 20.11 -13.14
C GLN A 532 -0.50 18.65 -12.93
N TYR A 533 0.45 17.74 -12.62
CA TYR A 533 0.16 16.35 -12.25
C TYR A 533 -0.88 16.26 -11.14
N ARG A 534 -0.71 17.00 -10.04
CA ARG A 534 -1.66 16.93 -8.90
C ARG A 534 -3.06 17.41 -9.26
N TRP A 535 -3.18 18.43 -10.11
CA TRP A 535 -4.46 18.92 -10.64
C TRP A 535 -5.13 17.85 -11.52
N ALA A 536 -4.41 17.37 -12.54
CA ALA A 536 -4.92 16.39 -13.48
C ALA A 536 -5.32 15.07 -12.78
N ARG A 537 -4.44 14.52 -11.94
CA ARG A 537 -4.71 13.30 -11.14
C ARG A 537 -5.89 13.48 -10.19
N SER A 538 -6.08 14.65 -9.59
CA SER A 538 -7.24 14.90 -8.73
C SER A 538 -8.55 14.87 -9.51
N ALA A 539 -8.60 15.47 -10.70
CA ALA A 539 -9.77 15.41 -11.56
C ALA A 539 -10.11 13.97 -11.97
N LEU A 540 -9.10 13.18 -12.36
CA LEU A 540 -9.26 11.76 -12.68
C LEU A 540 -9.77 10.95 -11.47
N GLY A 541 -9.21 11.21 -10.29
CA GLY A 541 -9.61 10.54 -9.04
C GLY A 541 -11.05 10.85 -8.65
N PHE A 542 -11.49 12.11 -8.73
CA PHE A 542 -12.88 12.47 -8.47
C PHE A 542 -13.83 11.89 -9.53
N ALA A 543 -13.48 11.94 -10.82
CA ALA A 543 -14.28 11.33 -11.87
C ALA A 543 -14.45 9.82 -11.66
N THR A 544 -13.39 9.12 -11.25
CA THR A 544 -13.45 7.68 -10.95
C THR A 544 -14.28 7.39 -9.69
N ILE A 545 -14.22 8.22 -8.65
CA ILE A 545 -15.09 8.08 -7.46
C ILE A 545 -16.57 8.29 -7.82
N LEU A 546 -16.88 9.30 -8.65
CA LEU A 546 -18.24 9.53 -9.13
C LEU A 546 -18.74 8.37 -10.00
N ALA A 547 -17.89 7.83 -10.88
CA ALA A 547 -18.22 6.64 -11.66
C ALA A 547 -18.48 5.41 -10.78
N LEU A 548 -17.74 5.23 -9.68
CA LEU A 548 -18.00 4.16 -8.71
C LEU A 548 -19.35 4.29 -8.00
N VAL A 549 -19.79 5.52 -7.70
CA VAL A 549 -21.14 5.76 -7.20
C VAL A 549 -22.19 5.43 -8.28
N GLY A 550 -21.90 5.78 -9.53
CA GLY A 550 -22.70 5.39 -10.70
C GLY A 550 -22.88 3.88 -10.82
N PHE A 551 -21.79 3.10 -10.92
CA PHE A 551 -21.84 1.64 -11.03
C PHE A 551 -22.54 0.94 -9.87
N TRP A 552 -22.54 1.55 -8.67
CA TRP A 552 -23.22 1.01 -7.50
C TRP A 552 -24.72 1.34 -7.48
N GLY A 553 -25.09 2.57 -7.87
CA GLY A 553 -26.49 3.02 -7.87
C GLY A 553 -27.28 2.63 -9.13
N TYR A 554 -26.61 2.49 -10.27
CA TYR A 554 -27.19 2.22 -11.58
C TYR A 554 -26.32 1.21 -12.36
N PRO A 555 -26.25 -0.06 -11.93
CA PRO A 555 -25.60 -1.11 -12.72
C PRO A 555 -26.32 -1.24 -14.07
N LEU A 556 -25.59 -1.35 -15.17
CA LEU A 556 -26.15 -1.26 -16.51
C LEU A 556 -25.58 -2.36 -17.42
N ALA A 557 -26.47 -3.06 -18.12
CA ALA A 557 -26.12 -4.00 -19.17
C ALA A 557 -25.69 -3.24 -20.43
N PRO A 558 -24.50 -3.52 -20.99
CA PRO A 558 -24.05 -2.95 -22.25
C PRO A 558 -24.77 -3.60 -23.46
N PRO A 559 -24.79 -2.95 -24.64
CA PRO A 559 -25.58 -3.41 -25.79
C PRO A 559 -25.38 -4.88 -26.17
N ARG A 560 -24.14 -5.36 -26.21
CA ARG A 560 -23.80 -6.76 -26.55
C ARG A 560 -24.29 -7.81 -25.54
N LEU A 561 -24.72 -7.39 -24.35
CA LEU A 561 -25.27 -8.27 -23.31
C LEU A 561 -26.81 -8.17 -23.20
N MET A 562 -27.45 -7.34 -24.02
CA MET A 562 -28.91 -7.28 -24.10
C MET A 562 -29.42 -8.43 -24.97
N PRO A 563 -30.34 -9.28 -24.46
CA PRO A 563 -31.05 -10.22 -25.31
C PRO A 563 -31.88 -9.47 -26.37
N ASP A 564 -32.12 -10.14 -27.50
CA ASP A 564 -33.05 -9.74 -28.58
C ASP A 564 -32.78 -8.40 -29.32
N LEU A 565 -31.77 -7.61 -28.91
CA LEU A 565 -31.40 -6.34 -29.58
C LEU A 565 -30.39 -6.48 -30.74
N GLY A 566 -29.88 -7.68 -31.03
CA GLY A 566 -29.09 -7.96 -32.24
C GLY A 566 -27.66 -7.40 -32.30
N PHE A 567 -27.11 -6.90 -31.18
CA PHE A 567 -25.71 -6.45 -31.07
C PHE A 567 -24.71 -7.61 -31.05
N ILE A 568 -23.49 -7.35 -31.55
CA ILE A 568 -22.40 -8.34 -31.68
C ILE A 568 -21.24 -7.97 -30.74
N ASP A 569 -20.85 -8.88 -29.83
CA ASP A 569 -19.58 -8.78 -29.10
C ASP A 569 -18.43 -9.17 -30.04
N THR A 570 -17.77 -8.16 -30.62
CA THR A 570 -16.60 -8.36 -31.49
C THR A 570 -15.32 -8.68 -30.73
N VAL A 571 -15.28 -8.50 -29.40
CA VAL A 571 -14.07 -8.69 -28.58
C VAL A 571 -13.95 -10.14 -28.09
N HIS A 572 -15.08 -10.78 -27.78
CA HIS A 572 -15.12 -12.15 -27.25
C HIS A 572 -15.87 -13.14 -28.17
N GLY A 573 -16.48 -12.66 -29.25
CA GLY A 573 -17.32 -13.47 -30.13
C GLY A 573 -18.72 -13.76 -29.55
N PRO A 574 -19.54 -14.55 -30.28
CA PRO A 574 -20.93 -14.85 -29.88
C PRO A 574 -21.01 -15.41 -28.46
N GLN A 575 -21.81 -14.75 -27.62
CA GLN A 575 -21.96 -15.11 -26.21
C GLN A 575 -23.10 -16.12 -26.03
N ASP A 576 -22.83 -17.26 -25.39
CA ASP A 576 -23.87 -18.12 -24.83
C ASP A 576 -24.38 -17.48 -23.52
N PHE A 577 -25.59 -16.94 -23.54
CA PHE A 577 -26.19 -16.30 -22.37
C PHE A 577 -26.49 -17.26 -21.20
N SER A 578 -26.41 -18.58 -21.41
CA SER A 578 -26.51 -19.61 -20.37
C SER A 578 -25.15 -20.01 -19.79
N GLN A 579 -24.07 -19.96 -20.58
CA GLN A 579 -22.69 -20.24 -20.16
C GLN A 579 -21.68 -19.25 -20.81
N PRO A 580 -21.68 -17.97 -20.41
CA PRO A 580 -20.92 -16.96 -21.14
C PRO A 580 -19.42 -17.04 -20.86
N ASP A 581 -18.61 -17.14 -21.92
CA ASP A 581 -17.15 -17.05 -21.81
C ASP A 581 -16.66 -15.61 -22.00
N TYR A 582 -16.11 -15.10 -20.92
CA TYR A 582 -15.58 -13.75 -20.80
C TYR A 582 -14.05 -13.71 -20.84
N GLY A 583 -13.36 -14.86 -20.85
CA GLY A 583 -11.90 -14.94 -20.75
C GLY A 583 -11.34 -14.77 -19.32
N THR A 584 -10.11 -15.24 -19.11
CA THR A 584 -9.54 -15.51 -17.78
C THR A 584 -9.25 -14.24 -16.95
N LEU A 585 -8.92 -13.12 -17.60
CA LEU A 585 -8.71 -11.82 -16.93
C LEU A 585 -10.03 -11.14 -16.53
N THR A 586 -11.10 -11.43 -17.27
CA THR A 586 -12.39 -10.72 -17.21
C THR A 586 -13.36 -11.34 -16.20
N LYS A 587 -13.10 -12.58 -15.74
CA LYS A 587 -13.77 -13.17 -14.55
C LYS A 587 -13.55 -12.35 -13.26
N LEU A 588 -12.58 -11.41 -13.26
CA LEU A 588 -12.33 -10.43 -12.19
C LEU A 588 -13.05 -9.08 -12.42
N THR A 589 -13.95 -8.99 -13.41
CA THR A 589 -14.57 -7.73 -13.83
C THR A 589 -16.08 -7.88 -14.13
N ASN A 590 -16.96 -7.36 -13.25
CA ASN A 590 -18.41 -7.30 -13.48
C ASN A 590 -18.75 -6.58 -14.80
N GLN A 591 -19.31 -7.29 -15.77
CA GLN A 591 -19.64 -6.75 -17.09
C GLN A 591 -20.88 -5.84 -17.11
N TYR A 592 -21.72 -5.91 -16.07
CA TYR A 592 -22.95 -5.14 -15.89
C TYR A 592 -22.71 -3.78 -15.23
N ALA A 593 -21.67 -3.08 -15.67
CA ALA A 593 -21.23 -1.79 -15.13
C ALA A 593 -20.83 -0.84 -16.28
N ALA A 594 -21.75 -0.66 -17.24
CA ALA A 594 -21.50 0.17 -18.42
C ALA A 594 -21.55 1.69 -18.10
N MET A 595 -22.59 2.16 -17.40
CA MET A 595 -22.77 3.58 -17.08
C MET A 595 -22.16 3.99 -15.72
N PRO A 596 -21.37 5.08 -15.65
CA PRO A 596 -20.85 5.89 -16.75
C PRO A 596 -19.58 5.27 -17.36
N SER A 597 -19.39 5.43 -18.67
CA SER A 597 -18.28 4.79 -19.38
C SER A 597 -16.92 5.35 -18.92
N LEU A 598 -16.19 4.58 -18.10
CA LEU A 598 -14.83 4.96 -17.69
C LEU A 598 -13.80 4.87 -18.82
N HIS A 599 -14.01 4.01 -19.82
CA HIS A 599 -13.18 3.97 -21.03
C HIS A 599 -13.17 5.34 -21.70
N PHE A 600 -14.37 5.84 -22.05
CA PHE A 600 -14.51 7.17 -22.60
C PHE A 600 -14.07 8.25 -21.60
N GLY A 601 -14.50 8.19 -20.34
CA GLY A 601 -14.16 9.18 -19.32
C GLY A 601 -12.65 9.39 -19.13
N TRP A 602 -11.86 8.31 -19.03
CA TRP A 602 -10.40 8.41 -18.92
C TRP A 602 -9.75 8.95 -20.21
N SER A 603 -10.26 8.57 -21.38
CA SER A 603 -9.77 9.09 -22.66
C SER A 603 -10.11 10.57 -22.88
N LEU A 604 -11.31 11.01 -22.47
CA LEU A 604 -11.73 12.41 -22.50
C LEU A 604 -10.92 13.25 -21.52
N TRP A 605 -10.68 12.73 -20.31
CA TRP A 605 -9.75 13.35 -19.37
C TRP A 605 -8.36 13.51 -20.00
N CYS A 606 -7.82 12.50 -20.68
CA CYS A 606 -6.55 12.62 -21.40
C CYS A 606 -6.59 13.72 -22.47
N GLY A 607 -7.63 13.72 -23.32
CA GLY A 607 -7.78 14.71 -24.38
C GLY A 607 -7.89 16.14 -23.87
N LEU A 608 -8.69 16.36 -22.82
CA LEU A 608 -8.79 17.67 -22.15
C LEU A 608 -7.47 18.10 -21.52
N VAL A 609 -6.78 17.21 -20.80
CA VAL A 609 -5.48 17.50 -20.17
C VAL A 609 -4.42 17.83 -21.23
N ILE A 610 -4.38 17.09 -22.35
CA ILE A 610 -3.47 17.36 -23.46
C ILE A 610 -3.85 18.69 -24.16
N ALA A 611 -5.12 18.93 -24.48
CA ALA A 611 -5.57 20.16 -25.11
C ALA A 611 -5.26 21.43 -24.29
N ILE A 612 -5.34 21.33 -22.96
CA ILE A 612 -5.07 22.42 -22.00
C ILE A 612 -3.56 22.64 -21.77
N LEU A 613 -2.73 21.60 -21.82
CA LEU A 613 -1.32 21.65 -21.42
C LEU A 613 -0.31 21.57 -22.58
N ALA A 614 -0.70 21.05 -23.74
CA ALA A 614 0.22 20.88 -24.87
C ALA A 614 0.46 22.21 -25.61
N PRO A 615 1.71 22.55 -25.95
CA PRO A 615 2.04 23.83 -26.57
C PRO A 615 1.73 23.87 -28.07
N LYS A 616 1.79 22.74 -28.78
CA LYS A 616 1.62 22.67 -30.24
C LYS A 616 0.19 22.25 -30.59
N TRP A 617 -0.40 22.87 -31.63
CA TRP A 617 -1.78 22.60 -32.04
C TRP A 617 -2.02 21.13 -32.42
N TRP A 618 -1.09 20.50 -33.15
CA TRP A 618 -1.22 19.09 -33.55
C TRP A 618 -1.28 18.15 -32.35
N MET A 619 -0.61 18.47 -31.23
CA MET A 619 -0.69 17.66 -30.01
C MET A 619 -2.08 17.73 -29.39
N LYS A 620 -2.77 18.87 -29.52
CA LYS A 620 -4.16 19.03 -29.07
C LYS A 620 -5.12 18.23 -29.93
N VAL A 621 -4.93 18.25 -31.26
CA VAL A 621 -5.68 17.40 -32.20
C VAL A 621 -5.48 15.91 -31.85
N LEU A 622 -4.23 15.47 -31.69
CA LEU A 622 -3.89 14.08 -31.31
C LEU A 622 -4.48 13.70 -29.94
N GLY A 623 -4.51 14.64 -28.99
CA GLY A 623 -5.18 14.49 -27.70
C GLY A 623 -6.70 14.33 -27.81
N LEU A 624 -7.36 15.06 -28.71
CA LEU A 624 -8.81 15.01 -28.92
C LEU A 624 -9.25 13.85 -29.84
N LEU A 625 -8.37 13.37 -30.72
CA LEU A 625 -8.59 12.12 -31.47
C LEU A 625 -8.68 10.90 -30.55
N HIS A 626 -7.94 10.89 -29.44
CA HIS A 626 -7.98 9.76 -28.50
C HIS A 626 -9.40 9.48 -27.94
N PRO A 627 -10.14 10.42 -27.33
CA PRO A 627 -11.52 10.19 -26.92
C PRO A 627 -12.49 9.94 -28.07
N PHE A 628 -12.28 10.55 -29.24
CA PHE A 628 -13.08 10.27 -30.43
C PHE A 628 -12.99 8.78 -30.83
N PHE A 629 -11.77 8.26 -31.01
CA PHE A 629 -11.57 6.84 -31.29
C PHE A 629 -12.04 5.93 -30.15
N THR A 630 -12.05 6.39 -28.89
CA THR A 630 -12.63 5.60 -27.79
C THR A 630 -14.15 5.50 -27.89
N VAL A 631 -14.88 6.55 -28.27
CA VAL A 631 -16.34 6.46 -28.51
C VAL A 631 -16.62 5.49 -29.64
N CYS A 632 -15.90 5.61 -30.76
CA CYS A 632 -16.02 4.65 -31.86
C CYS A 632 -15.72 3.22 -31.38
N ALA A 633 -14.65 3.01 -30.60
CA ALA A 633 -14.31 1.68 -30.11
C ALA A 633 -15.38 1.08 -29.18
N ILE A 634 -15.94 1.84 -28.23
CA ILE A 634 -16.93 1.28 -27.29
C ILE A 634 -18.29 1.03 -27.94
N VAL A 635 -18.72 1.87 -28.89
CA VAL A 635 -19.98 1.69 -29.63
C VAL A 635 -19.83 0.60 -30.69
N GLY A 636 -18.74 0.64 -31.48
CA GLY A 636 -18.48 -0.34 -32.55
C GLY A 636 -18.26 -1.76 -32.04
N THR A 637 -17.83 -1.93 -30.78
CA THR A 637 -17.71 -3.25 -30.12
C THR A 637 -18.92 -3.63 -29.26
N GLY A 638 -20.00 -2.85 -29.26
CA GLY A 638 -21.20 -3.11 -28.43
C GLY A 638 -20.92 -3.09 -26.92
N ASN A 639 -19.85 -2.43 -26.47
CA ASN A 639 -19.38 -2.46 -25.09
C ASN A 639 -20.00 -1.39 -24.18
N HIS A 640 -20.54 -0.30 -24.73
CA HIS A 640 -21.19 0.80 -24.01
C HIS A 640 -22.23 1.48 -24.91
N TRP A 641 -23.25 2.07 -24.30
CA TRP A 641 -24.20 2.97 -24.95
C TRP A 641 -23.59 4.38 -25.18
N VAL A 642 -24.17 5.19 -26.07
CA VAL A 642 -23.81 6.58 -26.32
C VAL A 642 -24.14 7.43 -25.09
N LEU A 643 -25.27 7.16 -24.42
CA LEU A 643 -25.59 7.77 -23.13
C LEU A 643 -24.60 7.37 -22.01
N ASP A 644 -23.92 6.22 -22.09
CA ASP A 644 -22.83 5.89 -21.15
C ASP A 644 -21.62 6.80 -21.37
N ALA A 645 -21.33 7.15 -22.63
CA ALA A 645 -20.31 8.12 -22.98
C ALA A 645 -20.71 9.52 -22.50
N VAL A 646 -21.98 9.92 -22.61
CA VAL A 646 -22.49 11.17 -22.01
C VAL A 646 -22.34 11.16 -20.48
N GLY A 647 -22.68 10.06 -19.82
CA GLY A 647 -22.41 9.86 -18.39
C GLY A 647 -20.92 9.95 -18.04
N GLY A 648 -20.06 9.38 -18.89
CA GLY A 648 -18.60 9.48 -18.82
C GLY A 648 -18.10 10.93 -18.89
N ALA A 649 -18.65 11.73 -19.82
CA ALA A 649 -18.37 13.16 -19.91
C ALA A 649 -18.84 13.92 -18.66
N ALA A 650 -20.04 13.61 -18.15
CA ALA A 650 -20.60 14.24 -16.97
C ALA A 650 -19.71 14.02 -15.73
N VAL A 651 -19.25 12.79 -15.46
CA VAL A 651 -18.36 12.52 -14.30
C VAL A 651 -16.96 13.13 -14.47
N VAL A 652 -16.44 13.23 -15.69
CA VAL A 652 -15.18 13.94 -15.96
C VAL A 652 -15.32 15.45 -15.73
N GLY A 653 -16.39 16.06 -16.24
CA GLY A 653 -16.72 17.46 -16.02
C GLY A 653 -16.89 17.77 -14.53
N ALA A 654 -17.66 16.95 -13.82
CA ALA A 654 -17.82 17.04 -12.37
C ALA A 654 -16.51 16.81 -11.60
N GLY A 655 -15.63 15.91 -12.07
CA GLY A 655 -14.30 15.69 -11.49
C GLY A 655 -13.37 16.91 -11.62
N PHE A 656 -13.39 17.59 -12.76
CA PHE A 656 -12.72 18.89 -12.93
C PHE A 656 -13.39 19.99 -12.10
N GLY A 657 -14.73 20.01 -12.02
CA GLY A 657 -15.50 20.95 -11.20
C GLY A 657 -15.18 20.84 -9.71
N LEU A 658 -15.21 19.63 -9.14
CA LEU A 658 -14.76 19.34 -7.78
C LEU A 658 -13.30 19.75 -7.56
N THR A 659 -12.42 19.44 -8.51
CA THR A 659 -11.01 19.87 -8.43
C THR A 659 -10.88 21.40 -8.41
N TYR A 660 -11.71 22.12 -9.16
CA TYR A 660 -11.74 23.59 -9.18
C TYR A 660 -12.30 24.17 -7.88
N VAL A 661 -13.42 23.65 -7.37
CA VAL A 661 -14.05 24.10 -6.13
C VAL A 661 -13.12 23.86 -4.93
N LEU A 662 -12.47 22.70 -4.87
CA LEU A 662 -11.66 22.27 -3.72
C LEU A 662 -10.19 22.74 -3.77
N GLN A 663 -9.64 23.04 -4.96
CA GLN A 663 -8.22 23.42 -5.13
C GLN A 663 -7.99 24.76 -5.86
N GLY A 664 -9.05 25.45 -6.27
CA GLY A 664 -9.02 26.71 -7.02
C GLY A 664 -8.66 26.57 -8.51
N PRO A 665 -8.66 27.68 -9.28
CA PRO A 665 -8.23 27.70 -10.68
C PRO A 665 -6.80 27.17 -10.92
N ARG A 666 -6.54 26.64 -12.12
CA ARG A 666 -5.24 26.06 -12.52
C ARG A 666 -4.13 27.13 -12.52
N VAL A 667 -2.98 26.81 -11.94
CA VAL A 667 -1.81 27.72 -11.92
C VAL A 667 -1.18 27.81 -13.31
N LYS A 668 -1.15 29.01 -13.91
CA LYS A 668 -0.48 29.32 -15.18
C LYS A 668 1.02 29.60 -14.97
N GLN A 669 1.77 28.54 -14.66
CA GLN A 669 3.20 28.56 -14.28
C GLN A 669 3.51 29.37 -13.01
N VAL A 670 4.61 28.99 -12.35
CA VAL A 670 5.24 29.77 -11.29
C VAL A 670 6.45 30.43 -11.96
N VAL A 671 6.44 31.76 -12.06
CA VAL A 671 7.68 32.51 -12.30
C VAL A 671 8.59 32.18 -11.12
N ALA A 672 9.80 31.72 -11.40
CA ALA A 672 10.75 31.40 -10.35
C ALA A 672 11.15 32.70 -9.64
N VAL A 673 10.65 32.92 -8.43
CA VAL A 673 11.18 33.94 -7.52
C VAL A 673 12.53 33.43 -7.03
N ALA A 674 13.54 33.64 -7.85
CA ALA A 674 14.90 33.17 -7.68
C ALA A 674 15.91 34.29 -7.98
N THR A 675 15.64 35.50 -7.47
CA THR A 675 16.60 36.61 -7.27
C THR A 675 15.96 37.64 -6.33
N ALA A 676 16.17 37.47 -5.04
CA ALA A 676 15.97 38.50 -4.02
C ALA A 676 17.06 38.38 -2.94
N GLY A 677 18.31 38.26 -3.41
CA GLY A 677 19.51 38.56 -2.63
C GLY A 677 19.94 40.02 -2.79
N GLY A 678 19.01 40.90 -3.17
CA GLY A 678 19.23 42.34 -3.15
C GLY A 678 19.20 42.83 -1.70
N ALA A 679 20.13 43.72 -1.36
CA ALA A 679 20.23 44.31 -0.04
C ALA A 679 18.93 45.04 0.37
N PRO A 680 18.68 45.26 1.68
CA PRO A 680 17.61 46.15 2.10
C PRO A 680 17.80 47.53 1.46
N PRO A 681 16.72 48.22 1.02
CA PRO A 681 16.85 49.60 0.58
C PRO A 681 17.38 50.44 1.73
N GLU A 682 18.45 51.17 1.47
CA GLU A 682 19.08 52.06 2.44
C GLU A 682 18.08 53.15 2.82
N ALA A 683 17.96 53.45 4.12
CA ALA A 683 16.94 54.36 4.62
C ALA A 683 17.28 55.80 4.23
N GLU A 684 16.65 56.31 3.17
CA GLU A 684 16.83 57.69 2.72
C GLU A 684 16.27 58.66 3.77
N VAL A 685 17.18 59.40 4.42
CA VAL A 685 16.85 60.36 5.48
C VAL A 685 16.11 61.56 4.86
N PRO A 686 14.92 61.93 5.34
CA PRO A 686 14.17 63.02 4.75
C PRO A 686 14.85 64.37 5.05
N ARG A 687 15.33 65.04 4.00
CA ARG A 687 15.67 66.47 4.07
C ARG A 687 14.39 67.30 4.01
N THR A 688 14.36 68.34 4.85
CA THR A 688 13.20 69.19 5.12
C THR A 688 12.97 70.28 4.08
N ALA A 689 11.68 70.60 3.87
CA ALA A 689 11.12 71.89 3.43
C ALA A 689 11.55 72.48 2.06
N GLU A 690 10.58 72.71 1.17
CA GLU A 690 9.86 74.01 1.12
C GLU A 690 8.57 73.90 0.28
N ALA A 691 7.84 75.01 0.07
CA ALA A 691 6.38 74.98 -0.11
C ALA A 691 5.83 75.62 -1.40
N ALA A 692 4.58 75.21 -1.70
CA ALA A 692 3.49 75.99 -2.32
C ALA A 692 3.42 76.20 -3.85
N THR A 693 2.15 76.26 -4.31
CA THR A 693 1.65 76.67 -5.65
C THR A 693 1.97 75.74 -6.84
N GLY A 694 1.09 75.52 -7.83
CA GLY A 694 -0.31 75.93 -7.98
C GLY A 694 -0.99 75.29 -9.21
N THR A 695 -2.33 75.18 -9.12
CA THR A 695 -3.37 75.31 -10.18
C THR A 695 -3.21 74.74 -11.62
N GLU A 696 -4.23 73.95 -12.00
CA GLU A 696 -4.96 73.92 -13.30
C GLU A 696 -4.48 73.20 -14.60
N LYS A 697 -5.33 72.24 -15.02
CA LYS A 697 -5.96 72.02 -16.35
C LYS A 697 -5.16 71.96 -17.67
N ALA A 698 -5.36 70.80 -18.32
CA ALA A 698 -5.85 70.60 -19.70
C ALA A 698 -5.00 70.96 -20.94
N GLY A 699 -4.72 69.91 -21.74
CA GLY A 699 -5.22 69.88 -23.13
C GLY A 699 -4.22 69.96 -24.30
N ILE A 700 -4.34 68.94 -25.19
CA ILE A 700 -4.45 69.10 -26.66
C ILE A 700 -3.17 69.30 -27.53
N VAL A 701 -2.86 68.23 -28.29
CA VAL A 701 -2.43 68.16 -29.72
C VAL A 701 -0.94 68.26 -30.16
N GLU A 702 -0.61 67.32 -31.08
CA GLU A 702 0.39 67.19 -32.18
C GLU A 702 1.51 68.24 -32.36
N ALA A 703 2.70 67.96 -32.91
CA ALA A 703 2.97 67.26 -34.20
C ALA A 703 4.48 67.00 -34.44
N GLY A 704 4.82 66.29 -35.55
CA GLY A 704 6.18 66.08 -36.08
C GLY A 704 6.50 64.58 -36.23
N ALA A 705 6.44 63.94 -37.41
CA ALA A 705 7.26 64.13 -38.62
C ALA A 705 8.78 63.86 -38.36
N GLU A 706 9.53 63.08 -39.14
CA GLU A 706 9.21 62.36 -40.39
C GLU A 706 10.09 61.10 -40.61
N LYS A 707 9.74 60.41 -41.69
CA LYS A 707 10.20 59.14 -42.30
C LYS A 707 11.67 59.03 -42.75
N ALA A 708 12.00 57.78 -43.12
CA ALA A 708 12.97 57.33 -44.14
C ALA A 708 14.47 57.43 -43.78
N GLY A 709 15.37 56.60 -44.32
CA GLY A 709 15.24 55.44 -45.23
C GLY A 709 16.26 54.35 -44.87
N THR A 710 15.99 53.05 -45.03
CA THR A 710 16.20 52.22 -46.25
C THR A 710 17.65 51.99 -46.68
N ASP A 711 17.91 50.70 -46.96
CA ASP A 711 19.01 50.09 -47.74
C ASP A 711 20.27 49.63 -46.98
N LYS A 712 20.98 48.56 -47.36
CA LYS A 712 20.70 47.24 -48.01
C LYS A 712 22.09 46.61 -48.28
N ALA A 713 22.28 45.36 -47.87
CA ALA A 713 23.14 44.33 -48.49
C ALA A 713 24.69 44.51 -48.61
N GLY A 714 25.39 43.37 -48.72
CA GLY A 714 26.85 43.22 -48.87
C GLY A 714 27.52 42.76 -47.56
N ALA A 715 27.81 41.47 -47.28
CA ALA A 715 28.59 40.44 -47.98
C ALA A 715 30.12 40.68 -47.98
N GLU A 716 30.88 39.85 -47.24
CA GLU A 716 32.07 39.07 -47.72
C GLU A 716 33.07 38.61 -46.61
N LYS A 717 33.07 37.30 -46.31
CA LYS A 717 34.21 36.32 -46.29
C LYS A 717 35.65 36.72 -45.82
N ALA A 718 36.12 36.05 -44.75
CA ALA A 718 37.51 35.59 -44.51
C ALA A 718 37.45 34.44 -43.46
N ARG A 719 38.08 33.24 -43.53
CA ARG A 719 39.53 32.86 -43.61
C ARG A 719 40.33 33.60 -42.52
N THR A 720 41.00 33.02 -41.51
CA THR A 720 41.96 31.88 -41.37
C THR A 720 42.22 31.63 -39.86
N ASP A 721 42.66 30.48 -39.31
CA ASP A 721 42.86 29.10 -39.81
C ASP A 721 42.87 28.06 -38.63
N LYS A 722 43.56 26.91 -38.79
CA LYS A 722 43.69 25.76 -37.86
C LYS A 722 44.70 25.92 -36.70
N ALA A 723 44.40 25.25 -35.58
CA ALA A 723 45.28 24.27 -34.90
C ALA A 723 44.47 23.46 -33.85
N GLY A 724 44.65 22.16 -33.61
CA GLY A 724 45.44 21.16 -34.35
C GLY A 724 46.25 20.18 -33.47
N THR A 725 45.62 19.16 -32.88
CA THR A 725 46.22 17.89 -32.37
C THR A 725 45.08 16.88 -32.17
N ALA A 726 44.90 15.88 -33.03
CA ALA A 726 45.59 14.57 -33.07
C ALA A 726 45.17 13.68 -31.87
N GLU A 727 44.33 12.64 -31.98
CA GLU A 727 44.25 11.45 -32.87
C GLU A 727 45.37 10.39 -32.72
N THR A 728 44.90 9.20 -32.34
CA THR A 728 45.31 7.85 -32.79
C THR A 728 43.99 7.07 -32.86
N GLY A 729 43.54 6.45 -33.96
CA GLY A 729 44.27 5.55 -34.87
C GLY A 729 44.26 4.14 -34.23
N THR A 730 43.80 3.05 -34.86
CA THR A 730 43.48 2.70 -36.27
C THR A 730 42.49 1.51 -36.28
N ALA A 731 41.57 1.40 -37.26
CA ALA A 731 41.55 0.42 -38.38
C ALA A 731 41.49 -1.09 -37.98
N GLU A 732 40.84 -2.02 -38.68
CA GLU A 732 40.33 -1.98 -40.07
C GLU A 732 39.21 -3.03 -40.36
N THR A 733 38.63 -2.89 -41.55
CA THR A 733 37.59 -3.64 -42.30
C THR A 733 37.36 -5.15 -42.11
N GLY A 734 36.11 -5.57 -42.36
CA GLY A 734 35.73 -6.92 -42.83
C GLY A 734 34.28 -6.99 -43.33
N THR A 735 34.05 -7.13 -44.64
CA THR A 735 32.71 -7.14 -45.29
C THR A 735 32.32 -8.50 -45.87
N ALA A 736 31.02 -8.65 -46.20
CA ALA A 736 30.35 -9.82 -46.80
C ALA A 736 30.04 -10.98 -45.81
N LYS A 737 29.02 -11.82 -46.02
CA LYS A 737 28.08 -11.97 -47.15
C LYS A 737 26.70 -12.47 -46.66
N ALA A 738 25.65 -12.27 -47.44
CA ALA A 738 24.31 -12.81 -47.13
C ALA A 738 24.23 -14.34 -47.28
N GLY A 739 23.37 -14.97 -46.49
CA GLY A 739 23.03 -16.39 -46.57
C GLY A 739 21.56 -16.62 -46.21
N THR A 740 20.78 -17.11 -47.16
CA THR A 740 19.35 -17.45 -47.05
C THR A 740 19.12 -18.79 -46.36
N ALA A 741 18.03 -18.93 -45.61
CA ALA A 741 17.47 -20.22 -45.20
C ALA A 741 15.93 -20.15 -45.21
N GLU A 742 15.30 -21.04 -45.98
CA GLU A 742 13.85 -21.24 -46.06
C GLU A 742 13.36 -22.32 -45.07
N PRO A 743 12.04 -22.46 -44.83
CA PRO A 743 11.47 -23.37 -43.83
C PRO A 743 11.17 -24.77 -44.39
N PRO A 744 10.95 -25.79 -43.54
CA PRO A 744 10.34 -27.05 -43.94
C PRO A 744 8.80 -26.95 -43.97
N ARG A 745 8.20 -27.49 -45.04
CA ARG A 745 6.75 -27.75 -45.18
C ARG A 745 6.43 -29.23 -44.92
N ALA A 746 5.13 -29.54 -44.80
CA ALA A 746 4.58 -30.81 -44.34
C ALA A 746 4.41 -31.91 -45.40
N ALA A 747 4.28 -33.15 -44.90
CA ALA A 747 3.41 -34.25 -45.35
C ALA A 747 3.19 -35.09 -44.07
N ASP A 748 2.00 -35.31 -43.51
CA ASP A 748 0.69 -35.78 -44.01
C ASP A 748 0.63 -37.32 -44.18
N ASP A 749 -0.56 -37.89 -43.93
CA ASP A 749 -0.98 -39.31 -43.81
C ASP A 749 -1.25 -39.86 -42.39
N GLY A 750 -2.53 -40.16 -42.10
CA GLY A 750 -2.99 -41.04 -41.00
C GLY A 750 -3.25 -42.47 -41.49
N PRO A 751 -4.22 -43.25 -40.95
CA PRO A 751 -5.02 -43.10 -39.72
C PRO A 751 -4.90 -44.31 -38.76
N ASN A 752 -5.47 -44.25 -37.54
CA ASN A 752 -6.26 -45.33 -36.90
C ASN A 752 -6.53 -45.12 -35.38
N SER A 753 -7.76 -45.48 -34.99
CA SER A 753 -8.17 -46.01 -33.68
C SER A 753 -8.82 -47.39 -33.93
N PRO A 754 -9.17 -48.25 -32.94
CA PRO A 754 -8.84 -48.31 -31.50
C PRO A 754 -8.30 -49.72 -31.08
N ASP A 755 -8.44 -50.04 -29.77
CA ASP A 755 -8.48 -51.38 -29.12
C ASP A 755 -7.22 -52.14 -28.68
N GLY A 756 -7.36 -52.78 -27.49
CA GLY A 756 -6.52 -53.88 -26.97
C GLY A 756 -5.65 -53.55 -25.74
N ALA A 757 -5.63 -54.27 -24.60
CA ALA A 757 -6.59 -55.03 -23.78
C ALA A 757 -5.78 -55.88 -22.75
N ALA A 758 -6.38 -56.22 -21.60
CA ALA A 758 -5.91 -57.18 -20.56
C ALA A 758 -4.64 -56.82 -19.74
N GLY A 759 -4.49 -57.23 -18.47
CA GLY A 759 -5.39 -58.07 -17.66
C GLY A 759 -5.18 -58.01 -16.13
N LYS A 760 -6.16 -58.55 -15.39
CA LYS A 760 -6.27 -58.76 -13.93
C LYS A 760 -5.55 -60.08 -13.52
N PRO A 761 -5.24 -60.38 -12.23
CA PRO A 761 -6.23 -60.71 -11.17
C PRO A 761 -5.80 -60.21 -9.75
N ASP A 762 -6.41 -60.50 -8.59
CA ASP A 762 -7.49 -61.39 -8.07
C ASP A 762 -8.37 -60.62 -7.03
N ARG A 763 -9.38 -61.13 -6.31
CA ARG A 763 -10.57 -62.01 -6.54
C ARG A 763 -11.09 -62.55 -5.17
N ALA A 764 -12.29 -62.15 -4.74
CA ALA A 764 -13.21 -62.83 -3.79
C ALA A 764 -14.49 -61.96 -3.69
N ALA A 765 -15.68 -62.40 -4.15
CA ALA A 765 -16.68 -63.23 -3.46
C ALA A 765 -17.31 -62.50 -2.23
N THR A 766 -18.63 -62.35 -2.05
CA THR A 766 -19.78 -63.17 -2.52
C THR A 766 -21.10 -62.36 -2.53
N GLU A 767 -22.03 -62.72 -3.43
CA GLU A 767 -23.49 -62.44 -3.38
C GLU A 767 -24.23 -63.69 -2.76
N PRO A 768 -25.58 -63.80 -2.57
CA PRO A 768 -26.69 -63.13 -3.28
C PRO A 768 -27.97 -62.74 -2.45
N ASP A 769 -29.07 -62.48 -3.18
CA ASP A 769 -30.52 -62.55 -2.85
C ASP A 769 -31.30 -61.32 -2.31
N GLY A 770 -32.45 -61.03 -2.97
CA GLY A 770 -33.50 -60.06 -2.57
C GLY A 770 -34.76 -60.77 -2.01
N PRO A 771 -36.03 -60.36 -2.25
CA PRO A 771 -36.61 -59.09 -2.74
C PRO A 771 -37.55 -58.41 -1.69
N GLY A 772 -38.36 -57.39 -2.05
CA GLY A 772 -39.42 -56.80 -1.18
C GLY A 772 -40.81 -57.45 -1.35
N PRO A 773 -41.97 -56.84 -0.96
CA PRO A 773 -42.26 -55.67 -0.11
C PRO A 773 -43.29 -56.01 1.02
N LEU A 774 -44.19 -55.06 1.42
CA LEU A 774 -45.33 -55.10 2.41
C LEU A 774 -45.01 -54.52 3.80
N SER A 775 -45.90 -53.99 4.65
CA SER A 775 -47.28 -53.42 4.60
C SER A 775 -47.80 -53.38 6.05
N SER A 776 -48.17 -52.23 6.60
CA SER A 776 -49.17 -52.12 7.69
C SER A 776 -49.69 -50.68 7.82
N GLY A 777 -51.01 -50.53 7.93
CA GLY A 777 -51.70 -49.27 8.23
C GLY A 777 -52.67 -49.43 9.41
N GLN A 778 -53.67 -48.52 9.50
CA GLN A 778 -54.72 -48.42 10.55
C GLN A 778 -54.21 -47.84 11.89
N ASP A 779 -54.97 -47.05 12.69
CA ASP A 779 -56.23 -46.28 12.54
C ASP A 779 -56.36 -45.34 13.79
N ALA A 780 -57.20 -44.30 13.93
CA ALA A 780 -58.19 -43.60 13.08
C ALA A 780 -58.54 -42.20 13.69
N THR A 781 -59.38 -41.41 12.99
CA THR A 781 -60.44 -40.42 13.42
C THR A 781 -60.38 -39.63 14.77
N GLY A 782 -60.96 -38.43 14.92
CA GLY A 782 -61.69 -37.55 13.98
C GLY A 782 -62.42 -36.35 14.66
N ASP A 783 -62.43 -35.22 13.95
CA ASP A 783 -63.56 -34.30 13.66
C ASP A 783 -64.29 -33.46 14.76
N ARG A 784 -64.53 -32.18 14.42
CA ARG A 784 -65.74 -31.37 14.75
C ARG A 784 -65.68 -29.97 14.08
N THR A 785 -66.48 -29.80 13.04
CA THR A 785 -66.95 -28.52 12.46
C THR A 785 -68.45 -28.34 12.82
N PRO A 786 -69.30 -27.50 12.17
CA PRO A 786 -69.10 -26.23 11.45
C PRO A 786 -70.05 -25.10 11.91
N SER A 787 -69.87 -23.89 11.36
CA SER A 787 -70.94 -23.00 10.86
C SER A 787 -70.35 -22.01 9.86
#